data_AF-A0AAW9HV52-F1
#
_entry.id   AF-A0AAW9HV52-F1
#
_cell.length_a   1.000
_cell.length_b   1.000
_cell.length_c   1.000
_cell.angle_alpha   90.00
_cell.angle_beta   90.00
_cell.angle_gamma   90.00
#
_symmetry.space_group_name_H-M   'P 1'
#
loop_
_entity.id
_entity.type
_entity.pdbx_description
1 polymer ?
#
loop_
_entity_poly.entity_id
_entity_poly.type
_entity_poly.pdbx_seq_one_letter_code
_entity_poly.pdbx_strand_id
1 'polypeptide(L)'
;MNKPTPAFVSMIFGEFMRHVDVRHIKTYSFTAAFALAASLLNPISALAQDQALPESPGTVAQAQIERAEETPESTQPLEESQPAATETASTPSSEPEAQGLEVGEELAGEAVGAPAAVREIGSFSDLIPYLSVRQLPSGPWETHKRLVLESGSYKLTKDFEISLTNPYFADKKDYIEHGILSVVGSLSFDGNGHTIKFPDKKARGLFGSLGHNEQPSRPEPHVTKVQNLTLDFTGDVLGFPFAEQARGYQTPNADGLPATESLLKNITLNVAGNVDSIPSHGLVLSDNHFANGNFYSNMATGFSWYLAAINCEDLDINIGGNVGSETASTGQVNYNGETAPITAASYGFTSHFDRNLPSSDTAPGKKLRAQYRDNNNPAPLRDTGHVQNLSLTVGGNIQAVSNNLAYAAGLSNDVASAWVDNAKIDVGGDIAAVMNTGFKHPWRTEMPYAYGIAENTGVLMNSSLSVNNIRFSSPETLDGSASPAPANNVGKIGVVGYDDNHGYHTNISNNTFNIKESVTAKTGLHLISHIGHGMRWNSSGKYGLNWVVVNKDNKYSVGKVDLTGMKGAQIVFDALGKKTRTGERDDASLPKLPEAALENTTLNVGELKISNPKGSTWVNLGQSNIAGAKNNFLTYGNVTVETNNLREFNGLGGLKNEEPETNVYEPITQNNHLVTGDITLTANDASYVSLMFGSQPTDHAVRNNSARVKSFALNVNDENATRQTLVGGITPFARGELTGNRVYVGDFTVNSKKTNQTWISPGIAFATGAKITDNSVFVDKNISIGHAGKGIIGGFMSRAIKATSVTGSSFQLGGVQETSGNGLIYGAFAGQLDGSTVSNSSALNLNDFAPFVYQSTGSTTTPSTLDGVALYNNAALPNSLPALQLFGSTMSVVKNSTLLVPAEHADSPLYFADHVIGDQSVNNYVVAVNDKDGELNRIAYSAATEKTVQVGDQGTEKQVIARAAEAEPVGSINIAERAFQSKYWTNDVSAYVTGADESDFSYMNKDSSNKTIEAFLVDKGVVSADLKQGKLADYYHRHAGLRVAGGPVYDLLGIPVVDKLLKPTPEPSPSDTPTSSKTPKPEPGKPKRSGLPKTGGDLVYGLGAVALLLATGSLAMLARRRRG
;
A
#
# COMPACT_ATOMS: atom_id res chain seq x y z
N MET A 1 55.30 -11.21 39.55
CA MET A 1 56.62 -10.54 39.63
C MET A 1 57.22 -10.49 38.22
N ASN A 2 58.38 -9.83 38.08
CA ASN A 2 59.00 -9.37 36.82
C ASN A 2 59.03 -10.38 35.65
N LYS A 3 58.94 -9.84 34.43
CA LYS A 3 59.43 -10.46 33.18
C LYS A 3 60.97 -10.58 33.21
N PRO A 4 61.58 -11.23 32.20
CA PRO A 4 62.14 -10.38 31.14
C PRO A 4 61.66 -10.74 29.73
N THR A 5 61.85 -9.80 28.81
CA THR A 5 61.73 -9.95 27.36
C THR A 5 62.83 -9.09 26.72
N PRO A 6 63.50 -9.57 25.66
CA PRO A 6 63.78 -8.72 24.50
C PRO A 6 62.97 -9.23 23.28
N ALA A 7 62.36 -8.42 22.41
CA ALA A 7 62.73 -7.10 21.85
C ALA A 7 63.93 -7.15 20.89
N PHE A 8 64.05 -6.30 19.86
CA PHE A 8 63.13 -5.20 19.41
C PHE A 8 62.67 -5.48 17.96
N VAL A 9 62.48 -4.61 16.94
CA VAL A 9 62.61 -3.17 16.54
C VAL A 9 61.67 -2.99 15.31
N SER A 10 61.33 -1.83 14.71
CA SER A 10 61.27 -0.37 15.03
C SER A 10 60.94 0.38 13.72
N MET A 11 60.14 1.44 13.59
CA MET A 11 59.06 2.04 14.41
C MET A 11 58.00 2.60 13.39
N ILE A 12 57.68 3.88 13.11
CA ILE A 12 57.81 5.25 13.70
C ILE A 12 56.78 6.15 12.95
N PHE A 13 56.21 7.27 13.42
CA PHE A 13 56.35 8.11 14.62
C PHE A 13 54.95 8.46 15.18
N GLY A 14 54.86 9.04 16.39
CA GLY A 14 53.65 9.62 16.94
C GLY A 14 53.92 10.83 17.86
N GLU A 15 52.84 11.52 18.24
CA GLU A 15 52.73 12.64 19.20
C GLU A 15 53.55 13.93 18.96
N PHE A 16 52.85 15.07 18.89
CA PHE A 16 53.10 16.20 19.81
C PHE A 16 51.90 17.18 19.89
N MET A 17 51.82 17.93 21.00
CA MET A 17 50.91 19.05 21.34
C MET A 17 49.45 18.75 21.74
N ARG A 18 48.89 19.70 22.50
CA ARG A 18 47.64 19.64 23.30
C ARG A 18 46.77 20.90 23.09
N HIS A 19 45.56 20.85 23.64
CA HIS A 19 44.66 21.98 23.99
C HIS A 19 43.93 22.74 22.87
N VAL A 20 42.64 22.43 22.70
CA VAL A 20 41.55 23.41 22.52
C VAL A 20 40.31 22.91 23.30
N ASP A 21 39.62 23.79 24.03
CA ASP A 21 38.27 23.52 24.59
C ASP A 21 37.22 23.84 23.52
N VAL A 22 36.38 22.88 23.15
CA VAL A 22 35.35 23.04 22.11
C VAL A 22 33.96 22.69 22.64
N ARG A 23 33.41 23.62 23.44
CA ARG A 23 31.97 23.79 23.55
C ARG A 23 31.44 24.48 22.29
N HIS A 24 30.43 23.89 21.66
CA HIS A 24 29.84 24.20 20.33
C HIS A 24 30.55 23.56 19.11
N ILE A 25 30.01 22.44 18.66
CA ILE A 25 29.83 22.16 17.22
C ILE A 25 28.34 21.81 17.02
N LYS A 26 27.69 22.43 16.03
CA LYS A 26 26.28 22.16 15.70
C LYS A 26 26.15 20.96 14.78
N THR A 27 25.02 20.27 14.89
CA THR A 27 24.52 19.28 13.93
C THR A 27 24.50 19.85 12.52
N TYR A 28 25.07 19.11 11.56
CA TYR A 28 24.87 19.34 10.12
C TYR A 28 24.22 18.10 9.50
N SER A 29 23.19 18.33 8.67
CA SER A 29 22.41 17.27 8.03
C SER A 29 23.02 16.86 6.70
N PHE A 30 23.12 15.55 6.45
CA PHE A 30 23.80 14.96 5.29
C PHE A 30 23.16 15.26 3.91
N THR A 31 22.04 15.99 3.87
CA THR A 31 21.25 16.25 2.65
C THR A 31 21.64 17.55 1.92
N ALA A 32 22.46 18.41 2.52
CA ALA A 32 22.77 19.74 1.97
C ALA A 32 24.02 19.80 1.05
N ALA A 33 24.88 18.78 1.07
CA ALA A 33 26.21 18.83 0.43
C ALA A 33 26.19 18.65 -1.10
N PHE A 34 25.25 17.84 -1.63
CA PHE A 34 25.26 17.45 -3.05
C PHE A 34 24.69 18.51 -4.02
N ALA A 35 23.95 19.51 -3.51
CA ALA A 35 23.32 20.53 -4.36
C ALA A 35 24.29 21.64 -4.85
N LEU A 36 25.49 21.75 -4.27
CA LEU A 36 26.41 22.86 -4.52
C LEU A 36 27.71 22.47 -5.25
N ALA A 37 27.98 21.16 -5.41
CA ALA A 37 29.19 20.67 -6.09
C ALA A 37 29.06 20.60 -7.62
N ALA A 38 27.84 20.59 -8.15
CA ALA A 38 27.57 20.38 -9.58
C ALA A 38 27.63 21.66 -10.45
N SER A 39 27.88 22.84 -9.85
CA SER A 39 27.86 24.14 -10.55
C SER A 39 29.25 24.73 -10.83
N LEU A 40 30.34 23.99 -10.60
CA LEU A 40 31.72 24.47 -10.74
C LEU A 40 32.66 23.38 -11.28
N LEU A 41 32.66 23.13 -12.60
CA LEU A 41 33.84 22.66 -13.39
C LEU A 41 33.52 22.49 -14.89
N ASN A 42 33.99 23.45 -15.71
CA ASN A 42 34.22 23.38 -17.17
C ASN A 42 34.79 24.75 -17.62
N PRO A 43 35.41 24.94 -18.82
CA PRO A 43 35.49 24.07 -20.00
C PRO A 43 36.92 23.92 -20.60
N ILE A 44 37.02 23.67 -21.92
CA ILE A 44 38.22 23.67 -22.82
C ILE A 44 38.93 22.29 -22.90
N SER A 45 39.28 21.69 -24.07
CA SER A 45 39.36 22.16 -25.48
C SER A 45 38.80 21.18 -26.54
N ALA A 46 38.68 21.65 -27.79
CA ALA A 46 38.36 20.87 -29.02
C ALA A 46 39.60 20.05 -29.53
N LEU A 47 39.66 19.36 -30.69
CA LEU A 47 39.18 19.71 -32.05
C LEU A 47 39.29 18.50 -33.05
N ALA A 48 38.61 18.59 -34.20
CA ALA A 48 38.77 17.81 -35.46
C ALA A 48 38.20 16.36 -35.51
N GLN A 49 37.66 15.82 -36.63
CA GLN A 49 37.34 16.43 -37.94
C GLN A 49 36.20 15.69 -38.71
N ASP A 50 35.78 16.24 -39.86
CA ASP A 50 34.66 15.86 -40.75
C ASP A 50 34.70 14.39 -41.26
N GLN A 51 33.61 13.72 -41.69
CA GLN A 51 32.63 14.01 -42.77
C GLN A 51 31.37 13.09 -42.64
N ALA A 52 30.20 13.26 -43.29
CA ALA A 52 29.53 14.36 -44.03
C ALA A 52 28.00 14.04 -44.22
N LEU A 53 27.42 14.31 -45.40
CA LEU A 53 25.98 14.24 -45.81
C LEU A 53 25.90 13.78 -47.31
N PRO A 54 24.74 13.60 -48.03
CA PRO A 54 23.37 14.09 -47.75
C PRO A 54 22.12 13.24 -48.24
N GLU A 55 20.92 13.84 -48.05
CA GLU A 55 19.62 13.65 -48.76
C GLU A 55 18.60 12.53 -48.40
N SER A 56 17.38 12.72 -48.93
CA SER A 56 16.04 12.12 -48.67
C SER A 56 15.25 12.12 -50.01
N PRO A 57 13.92 11.90 -50.16
CA PRO A 57 12.88 11.23 -49.36
C PRO A 57 12.16 10.07 -50.13
N GLY A 58 11.09 9.44 -49.61
CA GLY A 58 10.30 8.43 -50.38
C GLY A 58 9.00 7.89 -49.76
N THR A 59 7.87 8.15 -50.41
CA THR A 59 6.45 7.92 -50.01
C THR A 59 5.87 6.49 -50.12
N VAL A 60 5.00 6.13 -49.14
CA VAL A 60 3.61 5.60 -49.25
C VAL A 60 3.23 4.46 -50.25
N ALA A 61 2.55 3.42 -49.74
CA ALA A 61 1.55 2.59 -50.46
C ALA A 61 0.54 1.89 -49.49
N GLN A 62 -0.60 1.37 -49.99
CA GLN A 62 -1.72 0.77 -49.20
C GLN A 62 -2.26 -0.55 -49.81
N ALA A 63 -2.79 -1.46 -48.98
CA ALA A 63 -3.91 -2.41 -49.21
C ALA A 63 -4.20 -3.14 -47.87
N GLN A 64 -5.41 -3.26 -47.29
CA GLN A 64 -6.69 -3.88 -47.74
C GLN A 64 -6.57 -5.39 -47.99
N ILE A 65 -7.48 -6.31 -47.61
CA ILE A 65 -8.69 -6.48 -46.77
C ILE A 65 -9.09 -7.96 -47.02
N GLU A 66 -9.58 -8.73 -46.04
CA GLU A 66 -10.77 -9.62 -46.17
C GLU A 66 -11.15 -10.31 -44.83
N ARG A 67 -12.35 -10.93 -44.76
CA ARG A 67 -13.10 -11.22 -43.51
C ARG A 67 -14.21 -12.28 -43.71
N ALA A 68 -14.31 -13.26 -42.82
CA ALA A 68 -15.46 -14.16 -42.53
C ALA A 68 -15.18 -14.87 -41.17
N GLU A 69 -16.07 -15.06 -40.19
CA GLU A 69 -17.42 -15.69 -40.16
C GLU A 69 -17.35 -17.23 -40.28
N GLU A 70 -18.00 -18.09 -39.46
CA GLU A 70 -18.67 -17.93 -38.15
C GLU A 70 -18.82 -19.32 -37.42
N THR A 71 -19.51 -19.39 -36.27
CA THR A 71 -19.76 -20.61 -35.42
C THR A 71 -20.98 -21.46 -35.93
N PRO A 72 -21.52 -22.56 -35.29
CA PRO A 72 -21.36 -23.08 -33.91
C PRO A 72 -21.47 -24.64 -33.63
N GLU A 73 -21.35 -24.97 -32.33
CA GLU A 73 -22.09 -25.97 -31.49
C GLU A 73 -22.03 -27.54 -31.59
N SER A 74 -21.74 -28.12 -30.40
CA SER A 74 -22.52 -29.15 -29.64
C SER A 74 -22.53 -30.66 -29.99
N THR A 75 -22.00 -31.51 -29.08
CA THR A 75 -22.76 -32.47 -28.23
C THR A 75 -21.86 -33.36 -27.31
N GLN A 76 -22.43 -33.93 -26.23
CA GLN A 76 -21.87 -34.96 -25.31
C GLN A 76 -22.54 -36.36 -25.63
N PRO A 77 -22.47 -37.48 -24.84
CA PRO A 77 -21.81 -37.77 -23.53
C PRO A 77 -21.20 -39.21 -23.29
N LEU A 78 -20.49 -39.38 -22.14
CA LEU A 78 -20.34 -40.60 -21.27
C LEU A 78 -19.85 -41.96 -21.90
N GLU A 79 -19.44 -43.04 -21.20
CA GLU A 79 -19.35 -43.41 -19.77
C GLU A 79 -18.17 -44.38 -19.45
N GLU A 80 -18.17 -45.03 -18.26
CA GLU A 80 -17.09 -45.79 -17.57
C GLU A 80 -16.64 -47.15 -18.18
N SER A 81 -15.46 -47.68 -17.76
CA SER A 81 -15.36 -48.90 -16.89
C SER A 81 -13.94 -49.52 -16.73
N GLN A 82 -13.78 -50.34 -15.68
CA GLN A 82 -12.63 -51.18 -15.25
C GLN A 82 -13.20 -52.58 -14.85
N PRO A 83 -12.44 -53.61 -14.39
CA PRO A 83 -11.00 -53.98 -14.50
C PRO A 83 -10.81 -55.49 -14.91
N ALA A 84 -9.59 -56.08 -14.74
CA ALA A 84 -9.33 -57.40 -14.05
C ALA A 84 -8.17 -58.32 -14.60
N ALA A 85 -7.11 -58.46 -13.80
CA ALA A 85 -6.49 -59.69 -13.22
C ALA A 85 -5.93 -60.92 -14.03
N THR A 86 -4.68 -61.29 -13.64
CA THR A 86 -4.11 -62.64 -13.28
C THR A 86 -3.56 -63.71 -14.28
N GLU A 87 -2.26 -64.00 -14.12
CA GLU A 87 -1.59 -65.31 -13.78
C GLU A 87 -0.71 -66.19 -14.73
N THR A 88 0.47 -66.56 -14.19
CA THR A 88 1.30 -67.80 -14.31
C THR A 88 2.18 -68.17 -15.53
N ALA A 89 3.48 -67.86 -15.40
CA ALA A 89 4.67 -68.77 -15.29
C ALA A 89 4.96 -69.98 -16.23
N SER A 90 6.20 -70.05 -16.77
CA SER A 90 7.13 -71.21 -16.62
C SER A 90 8.55 -70.97 -17.21
N THR A 91 9.61 -71.32 -16.47
CA THR A 91 11.05 -71.47 -16.88
C THR A 91 11.34 -72.94 -17.32
N PRO A 92 12.47 -73.32 -18.00
CA PRO A 92 13.86 -73.19 -17.47
C PRO A 92 15.05 -73.12 -18.50
N SER A 93 16.28 -72.91 -17.95
CA SER A 93 17.64 -73.42 -18.32
C SER A 93 18.06 -73.64 -19.81
N SER A 94 19.32 -73.42 -20.22
CA SER A 94 20.57 -73.70 -19.48
C SER A 94 21.84 -72.96 -19.96
N GLU A 95 22.73 -72.63 -19.01
CA GLU A 95 24.20 -72.49 -19.14
C GLU A 95 24.88 -73.85 -19.48
N PRO A 96 26.22 -74.00 -19.73
CA PRO A 96 27.40 -73.19 -19.32
C PRO A 96 28.30 -72.78 -20.52
N GLU A 97 29.57 -72.34 -20.43
CA GLU A 97 30.58 -72.34 -19.35
C GLU A 97 31.56 -71.14 -19.45
N ALA A 98 32.47 -70.97 -18.49
CA ALA A 98 33.15 -69.70 -18.19
C ALA A 98 34.67 -69.78 -17.95
N GLN A 99 35.35 -68.62 -17.86
CA GLN A 99 36.70 -68.45 -17.31
C GLN A 99 36.72 -67.33 -16.25
N GLY A 100 37.16 -67.64 -15.02
CA GLY A 100 37.57 -66.65 -14.02
C GLY A 100 39.05 -66.24 -14.19
N LEU A 101 39.74 -65.56 -13.27
CA LEU A 101 39.49 -65.16 -11.85
C LEU A 101 40.23 -63.80 -11.61
N GLU A 102 40.21 -63.09 -10.48
CA GLU A 102 39.72 -63.38 -9.12
C GLU A 102 39.37 -62.08 -8.33
N VAL A 103 38.29 -62.14 -7.53
CA VAL A 103 37.96 -61.48 -6.24
C VAL A 103 38.55 -60.09 -5.84
N GLY A 104 37.63 -59.19 -5.45
CA GLY A 104 37.81 -58.10 -4.48
C GLY A 104 36.45 -57.78 -3.85
N GLU A 105 36.38 -57.52 -2.53
CA GLU A 105 35.13 -57.69 -1.75
C GLU A 105 33.95 -56.77 -2.14
N GLU A 106 32.77 -57.39 -2.12
CA GLU A 106 31.46 -56.81 -2.36
C GLU A 106 30.93 -56.10 -1.11
N LEU A 107 30.71 -54.78 -1.17
CA LEU A 107 29.90 -54.09 -0.16
C LEU A 107 28.43 -54.43 -0.41
N ALA A 108 27.93 -55.42 0.31
CA ALA A 108 26.54 -55.87 0.23
C ALA A 108 25.57 -54.70 0.41
N GLY A 109 24.66 -54.51 -0.55
CA GLY A 109 23.51 -53.65 -0.36
C GLY A 109 22.59 -54.28 0.69
N GLU A 110 22.31 -53.57 1.78
CA GLU A 110 21.39 -54.07 2.79
C GLU A 110 20.01 -54.31 2.17
N ALA A 111 19.51 -55.53 2.33
CA ALA A 111 18.23 -55.93 1.76
C ALA A 111 17.09 -55.15 2.39
N VAL A 112 16.09 -54.79 1.57
CA VAL A 112 14.83 -54.21 2.05
C VAL A 112 14.20 -55.18 3.05
N GLY A 113 14.18 -54.78 4.33
CA GLY A 113 13.60 -55.57 5.40
C GLY A 113 12.13 -55.89 5.14
N ALA A 114 11.68 -57.05 5.60
CA ALA A 114 10.27 -57.43 5.50
C ALA A 114 9.35 -56.34 6.10
N PRO A 115 8.19 -56.04 5.49
CA PRO A 115 7.33 -54.96 5.95
C PRO A 115 6.94 -55.18 7.41
N ALA A 116 7.22 -54.19 8.26
CA ALA A 116 6.95 -54.26 9.68
C ALA A 116 5.45 -54.54 9.93
N ALA A 117 5.17 -55.57 10.72
CA ALA A 117 3.80 -56.00 10.98
C ALA A 117 2.95 -54.84 11.55
N VAL A 118 1.84 -54.53 10.87
CA VAL A 118 0.94 -53.45 11.27
C VAL A 118 0.28 -53.81 12.59
N ARG A 119 0.42 -52.93 13.58
CA ARG A 119 -0.11 -53.10 14.93
C ARG A 119 -1.53 -52.54 14.97
N GLU A 120 -2.52 -53.44 15.08
CA GLU A 120 -3.92 -53.06 15.24
C GLU A 120 -4.20 -52.55 16.66
N ILE A 121 -4.74 -51.33 16.76
CA ILE A 121 -5.02 -50.64 18.02
C ILE A 121 -6.52 -50.40 18.12
N GLY A 122 -7.16 -51.00 19.13
CA GLY A 122 -8.56 -50.74 19.45
C GLY A 122 -8.75 -49.89 20.72
N SER A 123 -7.70 -49.65 21.48
CA SER A 123 -7.77 -49.00 22.79
C SER A 123 -6.39 -48.51 23.23
N PHE A 124 -6.34 -47.64 24.25
CA PHE A 124 -5.08 -47.24 24.87
C PHE A 124 -4.32 -48.44 25.48
N SER A 125 -5.01 -49.48 25.94
CA SER A 125 -4.38 -50.69 26.48
C SER A 125 -3.57 -51.46 25.44
N ASP A 126 -3.91 -51.36 24.16
CA ASP A 126 -3.19 -52.03 23.06
C ASP A 126 -1.87 -51.30 22.70
N LEU A 127 -1.75 -50.02 23.07
CA LEU A 127 -0.51 -49.25 22.94
C LEU A 127 0.49 -49.56 24.06
N ILE A 128 0.03 -49.83 25.29
CA ILE A 128 0.87 -49.99 26.49
C ILE A 128 2.07 -50.96 26.32
N PRO A 129 1.96 -52.13 25.65
CA PRO A 129 3.10 -53.02 25.43
C PRO A 129 4.27 -52.40 24.66
N TYR A 130 4.01 -51.33 23.91
CA TYR A 130 4.96 -50.64 23.03
C TYR A 130 5.42 -49.29 23.61
N LEU A 131 5.05 -48.96 24.87
CA LEU A 131 5.39 -47.70 25.54
C LEU A 131 6.55 -47.87 26.54
N SER A 132 7.53 -46.98 26.44
CA SER A 132 8.71 -46.91 27.30
C SER A 132 8.88 -45.51 27.91
N VAL A 133 9.40 -45.41 29.13
CA VAL A 133 9.75 -44.11 29.75
C VAL A 133 11.21 -43.78 29.47
N ARG A 134 11.47 -42.65 28.79
CA ARG A 134 12.82 -42.24 28.38
C ARG A 134 13.10 -40.79 28.74
N GLN A 135 14.38 -40.44 28.81
CA GLN A 135 14.84 -39.04 28.71
C GLN A 135 15.39 -38.86 27.29
N LEU A 136 14.95 -37.81 26.61
CA LEU A 136 15.31 -37.51 25.22
C LEU A 136 15.84 -36.07 25.09
N PRO A 137 16.89 -35.81 24.31
CA PRO A 137 17.47 -34.47 24.18
C PRO A 137 16.52 -33.54 23.42
N SER A 138 16.07 -32.45 24.06
CA SER A 138 15.25 -31.43 23.38
C SER A 138 16.10 -30.35 22.69
N GLY A 139 17.42 -30.44 22.83
CA GLY A 139 18.42 -29.58 22.21
C GLY A 139 19.82 -29.95 22.70
N PRO A 140 20.87 -29.20 22.36
CA PRO A 140 22.25 -29.48 22.76
C PRO A 140 22.54 -29.32 24.28
N TRP A 141 21.59 -28.81 25.06
CA TRP A 141 21.78 -28.45 26.47
C TRP A 141 20.77 -29.06 27.45
N GLU A 142 19.68 -29.67 26.97
CA GLU A 142 18.50 -30.00 27.79
C GLU A 142 17.88 -31.36 27.40
N THR A 143 17.35 -32.09 28.39
CA THR A 143 16.67 -33.37 28.19
C THR A 143 15.26 -33.34 28.78
N HIS A 144 14.26 -33.74 27.99
CA HIS A 144 12.88 -33.85 28.44
C HIS A 144 12.56 -35.30 28.77
N LYS A 145 11.77 -35.52 29.83
CA LYS A 145 11.13 -36.81 30.08
C LYS A 145 10.05 -37.02 29.03
N ARG A 146 10.01 -38.18 28.38
CA ARG A 146 9.05 -38.51 27.32
C ARG A 146 8.55 -39.94 27.48
N LEU A 147 7.25 -40.14 27.31
CA LEU A 147 6.64 -41.45 27.11
C LEU A 147 6.78 -41.81 25.63
N VAL A 148 7.63 -42.79 25.32
CA VAL A 148 8.08 -43.12 23.97
C VAL A 148 7.42 -44.41 23.49
N LEU A 149 6.60 -44.28 22.45
CA LEU A 149 6.07 -45.36 21.64
C LEU A 149 7.17 -45.87 20.69
N GLU A 150 7.29 -47.19 20.59
CA GLU A 150 8.18 -47.87 19.66
C GLU A 150 7.86 -47.49 18.20
N SER A 151 8.89 -47.30 17.38
CA SER A 151 8.74 -47.04 15.94
C SER A 151 8.09 -48.22 15.20
N GLY A 152 7.39 -47.92 14.11
CA GLY A 152 6.66 -48.94 13.33
C GLY A 152 5.38 -48.43 12.69
N SER A 153 4.53 -49.39 12.28
CA SER A 153 3.23 -49.13 11.67
C SER A 153 2.09 -49.48 12.63
N TYR A 154 1.19 -48.53 12.86
CA TYR A 154 0.02 -48.64 13.72
C TYR A 154 -1.24 -48.32 12.90
N LYS A 155 -2.32 -49.05 13.17
CA LYS A 155 -3.63 -48.85 12.54
C LYS A 155 -4.75 -48.93 13.57
N LEU A 156 -5.65 -47.95 13.57
CA LEU A 156 -6.84 -48.00 14.41
C LEU A 156 -7.90 -48.94 13.82
N THR A 157 -8.57 -49.71 14.67
CA THR A 157 -9.67 -50.62 14.30
C THR A 157 -11.02 -50.23 14.87
N LYS A 158 -11.05 -49.26 15.79
CA LYS A 158 -12.25 -48.62 16.34
C LYS A 158 -11.90 -47.33 17.08
N ASP A 159 -12.91 -46.49 17.29
CA ASP A 159 -12.82 -45.32 18.15
C ASP A 159 -12.52 -45.72 19.61
N PHE A 160 -11.76 -44.90 20.34
CA PHE A 160 -11.50 -45.11 21.77
C PHE A 160 -11.13 -43.82 22.52
N GLU A 161 -11.10 -43.91 23.86
CA GLU A 161 -10.75 -42.81 24.75
C GLU A 161 -9.35 -42.96 25.36
N ILE A 162 -8.64 -41.84 25.52
CA ILE A 162 -7.44 -41.72 26.36
C ILE A 162 -7.74 -40.67 27.43
N SER A 163 -7.79 -41.10 28.70
CA SER A 163 -7.90 -40.19 29.84
C SER A 163 -6.65 -40.17 30.70
N LEU A 164 -6.24 -38.97 31.09
CA LEU A 164 -5.16 -38.69 32.04
C LEU A 164 -5.47 -39.17 33.47
N THR A 165 -6.71 -39.56 33.79
CA THR A 165 -7.04 -40.26 35.05
C THR A 165 -6.78 -41.77 34.99
N ASN A 166 -6.36 -42.33 33.84
CA ASN A 166 -5.95 -43.73 33.75
C ASN A 166 -4.76 -43.99 34.72
N PRO A 167 -4.81 -45.02 35.58
CA PRO A 167 -3.75 -45.34 36.54
C PRO A 167 -2.34 -45.46 35.92
N TYR A 168 -2.24 -45.79 34.63
CA TYR A 168 -0.96 -45.84 33.90
C TYR A 168 -0.19 -44.51 33.92
N PHE A 169 -0.88 -43.36 34.00
CA PHE A 169 -0.26 -42.03 33.99
C PHE A 169 0.09 -41.47 35.38
N ALA A 170 -0.29 -42.15 36.47
CA ALA A 170 -0.22 -41.61 37.84
C ALA A 170 1.21 -41.15 38.25
N ASP A 171 2.21 -41.92 37.82
CA ASP A 171 3.66 -41.73 38.01
C ASP A 171 4.36 -41.07 36.80
N LYS A 172 3.65 -40.83 35.69
CA LYS A 172 4.23 -40.44 34.38
C LYS A 172 3.89 -39.00 33.96
N LYS A 173 3.38 -38.16 34.86
CA LYS A 173 2.92 -36.79 34.54
C LYS A 173 3.99 -35.95 33.82
N ASP A 174 5.23 -35.97 34.32
CA ASP A 174 6.37 -35.28 33.72
C ASP A 174 6.75 -35.83 32.31
N TYR A 175 6.38 -37.08 32.00
CA TYR A 175 6.70 -37.75 30.73
C TYR A 175 5.68 -37.45 29.63
N ILE A 176 4.55 -36.84 29.99
CA ILE A 176 3.46 -36.47 29.07
C ILE A 176 3.16 -34.96 29.06
N GLU A 177 3.99 -34.15 29.72
CA GLU A 177 3.77 -32.71 29.92
C GLU A 177 3.62 -31.95 28.59
N HIS A 178 4.34 -32.36 27.56
CA HIS A 178 4.31 -31.73 26.24
C HIS A 178 3.55 -32.57 25.20
N GLY A 179 2.77 -33.58 25.63
CA GLY A 179 2.03 -34.51 24.77
C GLY A 179 2.24 -35.98 25.16
N ILE A 180 1.24 -36.82 24.87
CA ILE A 180 1.10 -38.16 25.48
C ILE A 180 2.06 -39.19 24.87
N LEU A 181 2.29 -39.18 23.56
CA LEU A 181 3.10 -40.17 22.83
C LEU A 181 4.27 -39.49 22.09
N SER A 182 5.50 -39.91 22.33
CA SER A 182 6.65 -39.53 21.49
C SER A 182 7.16 -40.74 20.69
N VAL A 183 7.75 -40.53 19.52
CA VAL A 183 8.39 -41.59 18.72
C VAL A 183 9.80 -41.16 18.34
N VAL A 184 10.75 -42.08 18.53
CA VAL A 184 12.11 -41.98 17.98
C VAL A 184 12.14 -42.75 16.67
N GLY A 185 12.69 -42.14 15.61
CA GLY A 185 12.68 -42.74 14.28
C GLY A 185 11.30 -42.75 13.61
N SER A 186 11.09 -43.67 12.67
CA SER A 186 9.92 -43.68 11.77
C SER A 186 8.59 -44.08 12.43
N LEU A 187 7.51 -43.42 12.01
CA LEU A 187 6.13 -43.74 12.37
C LEU A 187 5.27 -43.82 11.10
N SER A 188 4.44 -44.86 11.03
CA SER A 188 3.21 -44.85 10.23
C SER A 188 2.03 -45.03 11.18
N PHE A 189 1.07 -44.11 11.19
CA PHE A 189 -0.11 -44.15 12.05
C PHE A 189 -1.36 -43.85 11.23
N ASP A 190 -2.13 -44.88 10.89
CA ASP A 190 -3.38 -44.75 10.16
C ASP A 190 -4.57 -44.78 11.13
N GLY A 191 -5.24 -43.64 11.26
CA GLY A 191 -6.49 -43.51 11.99
C GLY A 191 -7.64 -44.30 11.36
N ASN A 192 -7.55 -44.67 10.07
CA ASN A 192 -8.55 -45.47 9.35
C ASN A 192 -9.99 -44.88 9.41
N GLY A 193 -10.11 -43.56 9.61
CA GLY A 193 -11.37 -42.85 9.81
C GLY A 193 -11.91 -42.85 11.25
N HIS A 194 -11.14 -43.37 12.23
CA HIS A 194 -11.53 -43.45 13.63
C HIS A 194 -11.17 -42.22 14.46
N THR A 195 -11.87 -42.09 15.59
CA THR A 195 -11.70 -41.00 16.55
C THR A 195 -10.96 -41.45 17.81
N ILE A 196 -9.94 -40.70 18.22
CA ILE A 196 -9.38 -40.76 19.58
C ILE A 196 -9.96 -39.61 20.41
N LYS A 197 -10.61 -39.94 21.52
CA LYS A 197 -11.32 -38.99 22.38
C LYS A 197 -10.59 -38.73 23.69
N PHE A 198 -10.65 -37.49 24.17
CA PHE A 198 -10.01 -37.04 25.40
C PHE A 198 -11.07 -36.42 26.34
N PRO A 199 -11.55 -37.18 27.35
CA PRO A 199 -12.63 -36.77 28.25
C PRO A 199 -12.15 -35.86 29.41
N ASP A 200 -10.85 -35.53 29.48
CA ASP A 200 -10.29 -34.69 30.54
C ASP A 200 -10.51 -33.20 30.27
N LYS A 201 -10.86 -32.44 31.32
CA LYS A 201 -11.09 -30.99 31.23
C LYS A 201 -9.85 -30.16 30.85
N LYS A 202 -8.66 -30.70 31.08
CA LYS A 202 -7.35 -30.14 30.67
C LYS A 202 -6.49 -31.29 30.16
N ALA A 203 -6.61 -31.59 28.87
CA ALA A 203 -5.91 -32.66 28.21
C ALA A 203 -4.48 -32.26 27.78
N ARG A 204 -3.72 -33.25 27.31
CA ARG A 204 -2.44 -33.07 26.61
C ARG A 204 -2.64 -33.54 25.16
N GLY A 205 -1.93 -32.95 24.19
CA GLY A 205 -2.01 -33.40 22.81
C GLY A 205 -1.60 -34.87 22.64
N LEU A 206 -2.09 -35.52 21.58
CA LEU A 206 -1.82 -36.95 21.36
C LEU A 206 -0.31 -37.22 21.29
N PHE A 207 0.43 -36.40 20.56
CA PHE A 207 1.87 -36.56 20.41
C PHE A 207 2.66 -35.50 21.19
N GLY A 208 3.85 -35.87 21.64
CA GLY A 208 4.86 -34.94 22.15
C GLY A 208 5.88 -34.63 21.06
N SER A 209 6.69 -35.63 20.71
CA SER A 209 7.70 -35.52 19.65
C SER A 209 7.51 -36.64 18.62
N LEU A 210 7.20 -36.31 17.37
CA LEU A 210 7.31 -37.22 16.22
C LEU A 210 8.63 -37.00 15.47
N GLY A 211 9.21 -38.06 14.91
CA GLY A 211 10.52 -38.00 14.26
C GLY A 211 11.65 -37.57 15.21
N HIS A 212 11.61 -38.01 16.47
CA HIS A 212 12.64 -37.62 17.43
C HIS A 212 14.00 -38.25 17.08
N ASN A 213 15.06 -37.46 17.18
CA ASN A 213 16.43 -37.86 16.88
C ASN A 213 17.30 -37.86 18.16
N GLU A 214 17.83 -39.02 18.54
CA GLU A 214 18.65 -39.17 19.74
C GLU A 214 20.05 -38.56 19.63
N GLN A 215 20.57 -38.34 18.42
CA GLN A 215 21.84 -37.64 18.19
C GLN A 215 21.62 -36.39 17.32
N PRO A 216 21.35 -35.22 17.92
CA PRO A 216 21.17 -33.96 17.19
C PRO A 216 22.32 -33.60 16.21
N SER A 217 23.53 -34.13 16.46
CA SER A 217 24.71 -33.96 15.59
C SER A 217 24.83 -35.00 14.45
N ARG A 218 23.98 -36.03 14.43
CA ARG A 218 23.95 -37.14 13.46
C ARG A 218 22.50 -37.65 13.26
N PRO A 219 21.65 -36.92 12.52
CA PRO A 219 20.27 -37.35 12.30
C PRO A 219 20.18 -38.62 11.46
N GLU A 220 19.48 -39.63 11.99
CA GLU A 220 19.16 -40.86 11.29
C GLU A 220 17.94 -40.68 10.35
N PRO A 221 17.92 -41.33 9.17
CA PRO A 221 16.77 -41.28 8.26
C PRO A 221 15.49 -41.82 8.92
N HIS A 222 14.43 -41.02 8.89
CA HIS A 222 13.13 -41.38 9.45
C HIS A 222 11.96 -40.74 8.69
N VAL A 223 10.82 -41.42 8.68
CA VAL A 223 9.62 -40.97 7.99
C VAL A 223 8.45 -40.92 8.97
N THR A 224 7.78 -39.77 9.04
CA THR A 224 6.59 -39.55 9.88
C THR A 224 5.36 -39.47 8.98
N LYS A 225 4.53 -40.52 8.95
CA LYS A 225 3.25 -40.57 8.22
C LYS A 225 2.10 -40.74 9.22
N VAL A 226 1.18 -39.77 9.29
CA VAL A 226 -0.04 -39.85 10.10
C VAL A 226 -1.23 -39.48 9.22
N GLN A 227 -2.25 -40.32 9.17
CA GLN A 227 -3.38 -40.12 8.24
C GLN A 227 -4.73 -40.57 8.78
N ASN A 228 -5.82 -40.03 8.19
CA ASN A 228 -7.21 -40.46 8.39
C ASN A 228 -7.66 -40.48 9.86
N LEU A 229 -7.28 -39.47 10.65
CA LEU A 229 -7.38 -39.49 12.11
C LEU A 229 -8.23 -38.31 12.63
N THR A 230 -9.21 -38.60 13.48
CA THR A 230 -9.93 -37.56 14.24
C THR A 230 -9.44 -37.53 15.68
N LEU A 231 -9.07 -36.35 16.19
CA LEU A 231 -8.81 -36.10 17.62
C LEU A 231 -9.90 -35.19 18.18
N ASP A 232 -10.52 -35.61 19.29
CA ASP A 232 -11.71 -34.96 19.88
C ASP A 232 -11.50 -34.70 21.37
N PHE A 233 -11.24 -33.43 21.73
CA PHE A 233 -10.92 -32.97 23.08
C PHE A 233 -12.14 -32.26 23.69
N THR A 234 -12.70 -32.85 24.75
CA THR A 234 -13.96 -32.39 25.39
C THR A 234 -13.83 -31.15 26.27
N GLY A 235 -12.62 -30.60 26.43
CA GLY A 235 -12.31 -29.47 27.29
C GLY A 235 -11.13 -28.66 26.76
N ASP A 236 -10.36 -28.04 27.65
CA ASP A 236 -9.13 -27.34 27.27
C ASP A 236 -8.01 -28.34 26.95
N VAL A 237 -7.03 -27.91 26.16
CA VAL A 237 -5.78 -28.63 25.90
C VAL A 237 -4.60 -27.75 26.30
N LEU A 238 -3.53 -28.34 26.82
CA LEU A 238 -2.35 -27.62 27.26
C LEU A 238 -1.26 -27.62 26.17
N GLY A 239 -0.91 -26.43 25.69
CA GLY A 239 0.16 -26.18 24.72
C GLY A 239 -0.23 -26.44 23.27
N PHE A 240 -0.26 -27.73 22.89
CA PHE A 240 -0.26 -28.14 21.48
C PHE A 240 -1.16 -29.38 21.30
N PRO A 241 -2.32 -29.27 20.63
CA PRO A 241 -3.30 -30.37 20.55
C PRO A 241 -2.87 -31.59 19.74
N PHE A 242 -2.07 -31.43 18.69
CA PHE A 242 -1.57 -32.54 17.88
C PHE A 242 -0.20 -33.01 18.35
N ALA A 243 0.81 -32.12 18.34
CA ALA A 243 2.19 -32.41 18.72
C ALA A 243 2.90 -31.15 19.24
N GLU A 244 3.83 -31.26 20.21
CA GLU A 244 4.77 -30.14 20.43
C GLU A 244 5.70 -29.97 19.23
N GLN A 245 6.29 -31.06 18.77
CA GLN A 245 7.09 -31.10 17.56
C GLN A 245 6.80 -32.36 16.74
N ALA A 246 6.79 -32.21 15.42
CA ALA A 246 6.74 -33.31 14.49
C ALA A 246 7.75 -33.03 13.37
N ARG A 247 8.79 -33.86 13.30
CA ARG A 247 9.88 -33.74 12.33
C ARG A 247 9.80 -34.88 11.31
N GLY A 248 10.19 -34.57 10.08
CA GLY A 248 10.50 -35.55 9.05
C GLY A 248 11.95 -35.45 8.62
N TYR A 249 12.48 -36.48 7.97
CA TYR A 249 13.78 -36.44 7.34
C TYR A 249 13.66 -36.03 5.87
N GLN A 250 14.47 -35.07 5.41
CA GLN A 250 14.58 -34.72 4.00
C GLN A 250 15.64 -35.57 3.32
N THR A 251 15.26 -36.31 2.28
CA THR A 251 16.18 -36.98 1.36
C THR A 251 16.27 -36.18 0.05
N PRO A 252 17.45 -36.08 -0.57
CA PRO A 252 17.54 -35.59 -1.95
C PRO A 252 16.74 -36.51 -2.89
N ASN A 253 15.82 -35.94 -3.66
CA ASN A 253 15.07 -36.64 -4.70
C ASN A 253 15.96 -36.99 -5.92
N ALA A 254 15.39 -37.57 -6.98
CA ALA A 254 16.13 -37.93 -8.19
C ALA A 254 16.82 -36.75 -8.91
N ASP A 255 16.38 -35.50 -8.64
CA ASP A 255 17.00 -34.27 -9.13
C ASP A 255 18.04 -33.67 -8.15
N GLY A 256 18.20 -34.29 -6.97
CA GLY A 256 19.07 -33.84 -5.87
C GLY A 256 18.45 -32.78 -4.96
N LEU A 257 17.15 -32.50 -5.09
CA LEU A 257 16.44 -31.49 -4.31
C LEU A 257 15.91 -32.09 -3.00
N PRO A 258 15.94 -31.38 -1.86
CA PRO A 258 15.40 -31.87 -0.60
C PRO A 258 13.91 -32.14 -0.75
N ALA A 259 13.49 -33.39 -0.57
CA ALA A 259 12.09 -33.78 -0.53
C ALA A 259 11.83 -34.53 0.78
N THR A 260 10.59 -34.50 1.27
CA THR A 260 10.18 -35.28 2.44
C THR A 260 9.12 -36.30 2.06
N GLU A 261 9.30 -37.54 2.50
CA GLU A 261 8.24 -38.54 2.50
C GLU A 261 7.27 -38.38 3.67
N SER A 262 7.58 -37.52 4.65
CA SER A 262 6.75 -37.36 5.83
C SER A 262 5.48 -36.57 5.49
N LEU A 263 4.34 -37.06 5.97
CA LEU A 263 3.01 -36.59 5.56
C LEU A 263 2.03 -36.60 6.75
N LEU A 264 1.33 -35.49 6.94
CA LEU A 264 0.07 -35.40 7.70
C LEU A 264 -1.07 -35.25 6.70
N LYS A 265 -2.00 -36.22 6.64
CA LYS A 265 -3.09 -36.21 5.65
C LYS A 265 -4.46 -36.54 6.23
N ASN A 266 -5.50 -35.78 5.88
CA ASN A 266 -6.88 -36.08 6.27
C ASN A 266 -7.00 -36.23 7.80
N ILE A 267 -6.65 -35.16 8.51
CA ILE A 267 -6.66 -35.11 9.98
C ILE A 267 -7.67 -34.06 10.42
N THR A 268 -8.61 -34.46 11.28
CA THR A 268 -9.55 -33.55 11.94
C THR A 268 -9.17 -33.40 13.41
N LEU A 269 -9.09 -32.17 13.90
CA LEU A 269 -8.77 -31.86 15.29
C LEU A 269 -9.83 -30.94 15.89
N ASN A 270 -10.59 -31.44 16.85
CA ASN A 270 -11.66 -30.71 17.53
C ASN A 270 -11.27 -30.47 19.00
N VAL A 271 -11.24 -29.22 19.43
CA VAL A 271 -11.01 -28.80 20.82
C VAL A 271 -12.21 -27.99 21.29
N ALA A 272 -13.00 -28.51 22.23
CA ALA A 272 -14.20 -27.83 22.71
C ALA A 272 -13.88 -26.61 23.61
N GLY A 273 -12.75 -26.62 24.31
CA GLY A 273 -12.28 -25.54 25.17
C GLY A 273 -11.17 -24.69 24.54
N ASN A 274 -10.27 -24.21 25.38
CA ASN A 274 -9.12 -23.38 25.00
C ASN A 274 -7.88 -24.24 24.69
N VAL A 275 -6.89 -23.65 24.02
CA VAL A 275 -5.50 -24.13 24.05
C VAL A 275 -4.69 -23.21 24.95
N ASP A 276 -4.49 -23.60 26.21
CA ASP A 276 -3.75 -22.82 27.20
C ASP A 276 -2.25 -22.80 26.88
N SER A 277 -1.58 -21.67 27.11
CA SER A 277 -0.12 -21.61 26.99
C SER A 277 0.63 -22.40 28.08
N ILE A 278 1.66 -23.15 27.69
CA ILE A 278 2.63 -23.81 28.59
C ILE A 278 4.06 -23.31 28.32
N PRO A 279 4.98 -23.36 29.30
CA PRO A 279 6.40 -23.20 29.04
C PRO A 279 6.88 -24.24 28.02
N SER A 280 7.55 -23.80 26.96
CA SER A 280 8.18 -24.68 25.97
C SER A 280 9.48 -24.07 25.42
N HIS A 281 10.33 -24.93 24.86
CA HIS A 281 11.68 -24.65 24.43
C HIS A 281 11.76 -24.76 22.90
N GLY A 282 11.91 -23.62 22.22
CA GLY A 282 12.19 -23.55 20.79
C GLY A 282 13.69 -23.60 20.52
N LEU A 283 14.16 -24.62 19.82
CA LEU A 283 15.49 -24.64 19.21
C LEU A 283 15.40 -24.24 17.73
N VAL A 284 15.20 -22.95 17.46
CA VAL A 284 15.32 -22.40 16.10
C VAL A 284 16.80 -22.26 15.79
N LEU A 285 17.30 -23.08 14.87
CA LEU A 285 18.71 -23.02 14.47
C LEU A 285 18.97 -21.82 13.55
N SER A 286 19.35 -20.71 14.20
CA SER A 286 20.14 -19.61 13.63
C SER A 286 19.49 -18.70 12.58
N ASP A 287 18.17 -18.43 12.63
CA ASP A 287 17.55 -17.59 11.58
C ASP A 287 16.59 -16.44 11.95
N ASN A 288 16.51 -15.52 10.97
CA ASN A 288 16.14 -14.09 10.92
C ASN A 288 15.43 -13.37 12.08
N HIS A 289 14.59 -14.00 12.91
CA HIS A 289 13.91 -13.34 14.05
C HIS A 289 14.24 -13.95 15.42
N PHE A 290 14.93 -15.10 15.47
CA PHE A 290 15.29 -15.82 16.69
C PHE A 290 16.79 -16.21 16.71
N ALA A 291 17.63 -15.35 16.12
CA ALA A 291 19.04 -15.64 15.88
C ALA A 291 19.87 -15.80 17.17
N ASN A 292 20.43 -17.00 17.36
CA ASN A 292 21.48 -17.36 18.34
C ASN A 292 21.09 -17.36 19.83
N GLY A 293 19.89 -17.84 20.17
CA GLY A 293 19.52 -18.14 21.56
C GLY A 293 18.55 -19.33 21.70
N ASN A 294 18.61 -20.05 22.83
CA ASN A 294 17.55 -20.99 23.20
C ASN A 294 16.27 -20.18 23.46
N PHE A 295 15.19 -20.41 22.71
CA PHE A 295 13.94 -19.69 22.90
C PHE A 295 13.10 -20.34 24.00
N TYR A 296 13.03 -19.72 25.16
CA TYR A 296 12.20 -20.18 26.29
C TYR A 296 10.98 -19.24 26.38
N SER A 297 9.78 -19.79 26.14
CA SER A 297 8.56 -18.98 25.98
C SER A 297 7.32 -19.66 26.56
N ASN A 298 6.29 -18.89 26.87
CA ASN A 298 4.97 -19.42 27.20
C ASN A 298 4.16 -19.54 25.90
N MET A 299 3.87 -20.78 25.50
CA MET A 299 3.50 -21.13 24.13
C MET A 299 2.17 -21.87 24.06
N ALA A 300 1.32 -21.47 23.11
CA ALA A 300 0.17 -22.25 22.66
C ALA A 300 0.11 -22.24 21.13
N THR A 301 -0.25 -23.35 20.51
CA THR A 301 -0.66 -23.33 19.09
C THR A 301 -1.90 -24.19 18.85
N GLY A 302 -2.69 -23.85 17.83
CA GLY A 302 -3.92 -24.58 17.53
C GLY A 302 -3.72 -26.02 17.03
N PHE A 303 -2.50 -26.44 16.71
CA PHE A 303 -2.20 -27.78 16.21
C PHE A 303 -0.86 -28.31 16.70
N SER A 304 0.25 -27.75 16.18
CA SER A 304 1.62 -28.09 16.56
C SER A 304 2.49 -26.84 16.58
N TRP A 305 3.57 -26.84 17.37
CA TRP A 305 4.50 -25.70 17.45
C TRP A 305 5.68 -25.83 16.49
N TYR A 306 6.23 -27.05 16.33
CA TYR A 306 7.35 -27.29 15.43
C TYR A 306 7.05 -28.45 14.47
N LEU A 307 6.22 -28.18 13.46
CA LEU A 307 6.13 -28.99 12.24
C LEU A 307 7.32 -28.65 11.35
N ALA A 308 8.23 -29.60 11.11
CA ALA A 308 9.39 -29.37 10.25
C ALA A 308 9.65 -30.51 9.28
N ALA A 309 9.85 -30.18 8.00
CA ALA A 309 10.04 -31.14 6.92
C ALA A 309 8.93 -32.21 6.84
N ILE A 310 7.66 -31.80 6.97
CA ILE A 310 6.48 -32.67 6.81
C ILE A 310 5.46 -31.99 5.89
N ASN A 311 5.00 -32.70 4.86
CA ASN A 311 3.90 -32.25 4.00
C ASN A 311 2.56 -32.33 4.74
N CYS A 312 1.71 -31.32 4.57
CA CYS A 312 0.41 -31.23 5.22
C CYS A 312 -0.69 -31.14 4.16
N GLU A 313 -1.64 -32.06 4.19
CA GLU A 313 -2.75 -32.14 3.23
C GLU A 313 -4.08 -32.39 3.96
N ASP A 314 -5.12 -31.65 3.60
CA ASP A 314 -6.49 -31.91 4.07
C ASP A 314 -6.58 -31.92 5.61
N LEU A 315 -6.19 -30.81 6.25
CA LEU A 315 -6.22 -30.64 7.70
C LEU A 315 -7.41 -29.77 8.09
N ASP A 316 -8.26 -30.23 9.01
CA ASP A 316 -9.37 -29.45 9.57
C ASP A 316 -9.23 -29.29 11.10
N ILE A 317 -9.13 -28.07 11.57
CA ILE A 317 -8.79 -27.74 12.96
C ILE A 317 -9.84 -26.79 13.51
N ASN A 318 -10.59 -27.24 14.52
CA ASN A 318 -11.70 -26.50 15.12
C ASN A 318 -11.47 -26.34 16.63
N ILE A 319 -11.35 -25.09 17.09
CA ILE A 319 -11.09 -24.75 18.49
C ILE A 319 -12.21 -23.84 18.99
N GLY A 320 -12.94 -24.25 20.02
CA GLY A 320 -14.09 -23.52 20.55
C GLY A 320 -13.72 -22.26 21.34
N GLY A 321 -12.60 -22.29 22.07
CA GLY A 321 -12.11 -21.21 22.91
C GLY A 321 -10.95 -20.41 22.31
N ASN A 322 -10.14 -19.83 23.19
CA ASN A 322 -8.91 -19.10 22.85
C ASN A 322 -7.75 -20.04 22.52
N VAL A 323 -6.76 -19.56 21.77
CA VAL A 323 -5.40 -20.10 21.70
C VAL A 323 -4.44 -19.10 22.35
N GLY A 324 -3.80 -19.48 23.45
CA GLY A 324 -2.86 -18.61 24.17
C GLY A 324 -3.29 -18.27 25.59
N SER A 325 -2.98 -17.06 26.03
CA SER A 325 -3.33 -16.55 27.37
C SER A 325 -3.55 -15.04 27.36
N GLU A 326 -4.68 -14.62 27.92
CA GLU A 326 -5.01 -13.21 28.16
C GLU A 326 -4.22 -12.61 29.35
N THR A 327 -3.43 -13.42 30.05
CA THR A 327 -2.60 -13.00 31.18
C THR A 327 -1.12 -13.30 30.95
N ALA A 328 -0.25 -12.39 31.37
CA ALA A 328 1.19 -12.61 31.29
C ALA A 328 1.65 -13.63 32.32
N SER A 329 2.44 -14.60 31.87
CA SER A 329 3.08 -15.57 32.75
C SER A 329 3.99 -14.88 33.78
N THR A 330 3.99 -15.40 35.00
CA THR A 330 4.95 -15.07 36.07
C THR A 330 6.27 -15.83 35.93
N GLY A 331 6.39 -16.69 34.91
CA GLY A 331 7.60 -17.45 34.61
C GLY A 331 8.81 -16.55 34.35
N GLN A 332 9.97 -17.03 34.78
CA GLN A 332 11.25 -16.34 34.63
C GLN A 332 12.30 -17.30 34.10
N VAL A 333 13.21 -16.76 33.30
CA VAL A 333 14.30 -17.50 32.65
C VAL A 333 15.62 -16.96 33.16
N ASN A 334 16.55 -17.84 33.51
CA ASN A 334 17.91 -17.47 33.90
C ASN A 334 18.83 -17.62 32.71
N TYR A 335 19.41 -16.51 32.25
CA TYR A 335 20.32 -16.46 31.12
C TYR A 335 21.61 -15.76 31.54
N ASN A 336 22.74 -16.47 31.44
CA ASN A 336 24.07 -16.02 31.87
C ASN A 336 24.15 -15.48 33.32
N GLY A 337 23.23 -15.89 34.20
CA GLY A 337 23.14 -15.43 35.60
C GLY A 337 22.16 -14.27 35.82
N GLU A 338 21.64 -13.65 34.76
CA GLU A 338 20.58 -12.64 34.85
C GLU A 338 19.20 -13.28 34.70
N THR A 339 18.20 -12.77 35.43
CA THR A 339 16.84 -13.33 35.45
C THR A 339 15.87 -12.41 34.73
N ALA A 340 15.33 -12.86 33.60
CA ALA A 340 14.38 -12.11 32.78
C ALA A 340 12.96 -12.72 32.84
N PRO A 341 11.88 -11.94 32.64
CA PRO A 341 10.55 -12.51 32.43
C PRO A 341 10.50 -13.29 31.11
N ILE A 342 9.77 -14.40 31.13
CA ILE A 342 9.50 -15.23 29.95
C ILE A 342 8.79 -14.42 28.84
N THR A 343 9.05 -14.76 27.57
CA THR A 343 8.25 -14.25 26.44
C THR A 343 6.91 -14.99 26.34
N ALA A 344 6.00 -14.52 25.50
CA ALA A 344 4.78 -15.26 25.16
C ALA A 344 4.57 -15.32 23.65
N ALA A 345 4.05 -16.43 23.16
CA ALA A 345 3.80 -16.66 21.75
C ALA A 345 2.54 -17.51 21.54
N SER A 346 1.71 -17.16 20.56
CA SER A 346 0.44 -17.86 20.31
C SER A 346 0.09 -17.86 18.82
N TYR A 347 -0.11 -19.05 18.26
CA TYR A 347 -0.27 -19.23 16.81
C TYR A 347 -1.46 -20.12 16.46
N GLY A 348 -2.23 -19.77 15.44
CA GLY A 348 -3.30 -20.64 14.94
C GLY A 348 -2.73 -21.96 14.39
N PHE A 349 -1.84 -21.87 13.42
CA PHE A 349 -1.07 -23.00 12.87
C PHE A 349 0.38 -22.57 12.62
N THR A 350 1.36 -23.48 12.67
CA THR A 350 2.76 -23.19 12.31
C THR A 350 3.39 -24.30 11.50
N SER A 351 4.20 -23.96 10.50
CA SER A 351 5.05 -24.90 9.76
C SER A 351 6.39 -24.26 9.45
N HIS A 352 7.46 -25.06 9.51
CA HIS A 352 8.87 -24.67 9.41
C HIS A 352 9.55 -25.55 8.36
N PHE A 353 9.61 -25.12 7.12
CA PHE A 353 10.35 -25.86 6.09
C PHE A 353 11.82 -25.41 6.14
N ASP A 354 12.66 -26.22 6.77
CA ASP A 354 14.09 -25.94 6.97
C ASP A 354 14.76 -25.47 5.66
N ARG A 355 15.69 -24.52 5.77
CA ARG A 355 16.40 -23.87 4.63
C ARG A 355 17.37 -24.79 3.86
N ASN A 356 17.11 -26.08 3.81
CA ASN A 356 17.94 -27.11 3.17
C ASN A 356 17.92 -27.08 1.62
N LEU A 357 17.40 -26.00 1.03
CA LEU A 357 17.53 -25.73 -0.41
C LEU A 357 19.02 -25.76 -0.78
N PRO A 358 19.44 -26.60 -1.75
CA PRO A 358 20.84 -26.90 -1.96
C PRO A 358 21.60 -25.65 -2.42
N SER A 359 22.73 -25.36 -1.75
CA SER A 359 23.53 -24.15 -1.99
C SER A 359 23.79 -23.94 -3.47
N SER A 360 23.64 -22.69 -3.94
CA SER A 360 23.54 -22.32 -5.35
C SER A 360 24.74 -22.68 -6.24
N ASP A 361 25.85 -23.09 -5.64
CA ASP A 361 27.09 -23.56 -6.27
C ASP A 361 27.18 -25.09 -6.39
N THR A 362 26.38 -25.84 -5.64
CA THR A 362 26.29 -27.31 -5.73
C THR A 362 25.63 -27.76 -7.04
N ALA A 363 25.80 -29.01 -7.47
CA ALA A 363 25.14 -29.51 -8.68
C ALA A 363 23.60 -29.49 -8.58
N PRO A 364 22.96 -29.91 -7.47
CA PRO A 364 21.52 -29.75 -7.30
C PRO A 364 21.11 -28.28 -7.17
N GLY A 365 21.87 -27.44 -6.45
CA GLY A 365 21.59 -26.01 -6.35
C GLY A 365 21.65 -25.28 -7.69
N LYS A 366 22.57 -25.68 -8.59
CA LYS A 366 22.63 -25.22 -9.98
C LYS A 366 21.45 -25.70 -10.82
N LYS A 367 21.01 -26.96 -10.65
CA LYS A 367 19.86 -27.53 -11.37
C LYS A 367 18.53 -26.92 -10.89
N LEU A 368 18.35 -26.81 -9.58
CA LEU A 368 17.32 -26.05 -8.89
C LEU A 368 17.29 -24.63 -9.48
N ARG A 369 18.39 -23.87 -9.36
CA ARG A 369 18.50 -22.52 -9.91
C ARG A 369 18.10 -22.49 -11.39
N ALA A 370 18.54 -23.42 -12.22
CA ALA A 370 18.13 -23.49 -13.62
C ALA A 370 16.62 -23.75 -13.84
N GLN A 371 15.96 -24.54 -13.01
CA GLN A 371 14.50 -24.77 -13.13
C GLN A 371 13.68 -23.49 -12.84
N TYR A 372 14.02 -22.70 -11.82
CA TYR A 372 13.29 -21.44 -11.50
C TYR A 372 13.81 -20.22 -12.27
N ARG A 373 15.13 -20.01 -12.27
CA ARG A 373 15.80 -18.86 -12.88
C ARG A 373 15.75 -18.93 -14.40
N ASP A 374 15.95 -20.14 -14.96
CA ASP A 374 16.23 -20.30 -16.39
C ASP A 374 15.09 -20.99 -17.15
N ASN A 375 14.11 -21.59 -16.45
CA ASN A 375 12.92 -22.19 -17.06
C ASN A 375 11.59 -21.70 -16.45
N ASN A 376 11.61 -20.80 -15.44
CA ASN A 376 10.42 -20.24 -14.80
C ASN A 376 9.41 -21.30 -14.29
N ASN A 377 9.90 -22.47 -13.87
CA ASN A 377 9.07 -23.59 -13.40
C ASN A 377 9.09 -23.70 -11.86
N PRO A 378 8.05 -23.24 -11.14
CA PRO A 378 8.00 -23.30 -9.68
C PRO A 378 7.65 -24.68 -9.11
N ALA A 379 7.27 -25.67 -9.93
CA ALA A 379 6.72 -26.94 -9.43
C ALA A 379 7.60 -27.68 -8.41
N PRO A 380 8.94 -27.85 -8.61
CA PRO A 380 9.75 -28.64 -7.69
C PRO A 380 10.08 -27.92 -6.36
N LEU A 381 9.60 -26.69 -6.12
CA LEU A 381 9.60 -26.07 -4.78
C LEU A 381 8.50 -26.66 -3.90
N ARG A 382 7.32 -26.96 -4.47
CA ARG A 382 6.22 -27.63 -3.76
C ARG A 382 6.69 -28.98 -3.20
N ASP A 383 7.43 -29.73 -4.02
CA ASP A 383 7.98 -31.04 -3.65
C ASP A 383 8.98 -30.99 -2.48
N THR A 384 9.48 -29.80 -2.10
CA THR A 384 10.33 -29.63 -0.90
C THR A 384 9.56 -29.50 0.41
N GLY A 385 8.27 -29.14 0.33
CA GLY A 385 7.42 -28.89 1.49
C GLY A 385 6.15 -28.08 1.19
N HIS A 386 4.97 -28.67 1.43
CA HIS A 386 3.69 -27.98 1.24
C HIS A 386 2.69 -28.08 2.40
N VAL A 387 1.81 -27.08 2.46
CA VAL A 387 0.57 -27.06 3.25
C VAL A 387 -0.58 -26.79 2.28
N GLN A 388 -1.46 -27.78 2.09
CA GLN A 388 -2.59 -27.69 1.17
C GLN A 388 -3.91 -28.04 1.85
N ASN A 389 -4.98 -27.32 1.51
CA ASN A 389 -6.33 -27.54 2.04
C ASN A 389 -6.37 -27.47 3.58
N LEU A 390 -5.70 -26.47 4.17
CA LEU A 390 -5.75 -26.19 5.60
C LEU A 390 -7.05 -25.44 5.93
N SER A 391 -7.85 -25.98 6.85
CA SER A 391 -8.99 -25.33 7.48
C SER A 391 -8.67 -25.13 8.96
N LEU A 392 -8.79 -23.89 9.44
CA LEU A 392 -8.61 -23.52 10.85
C LEU A 392 -9.71 -22.57 11.30
N THR A 393 -10.50 -23.02 12.27
CA THR A 393 -11.51 -22.24 12.98
C THR A 393 -11.10 -22.07 14.45
N VAL A 394 -11.01 -20.82 14.92
CA VAL A 394 -10.81 -20.49 16.34
C VAL A 394 -11.98 -19.63 16.82
N GLY A 395 -12.80 -20.12 17.73
CA GLY A 395 -13.99 -19.42 18.23
C GLY A 395 -13.66 -18.19 19.08
N GLY A 396 -12.54 -18.24 19.81
CA GLY A 396 -12.03 -17.14 20.63
C GLY A 396 -10.87 -16.36 19.99
N ASN A 397 -10.00 -15.84 20.86
CA ASN A 397 -8.81 -15.06 20.53
C ASN A 397 -7.57 -15.95 20.27
N ILE A 398 -6.65 -15.51 19.41
CA ILE A 398 -5.27 -15.99 19.35
C ILE A 398 -4.39 -14.92 20.04
N GLN A 399 -4.06 -15.12 21.32
CA GLN A 399 -3.56 -14.02 22.16
C GLN A 399 -2.34 -14.36 23.00
N ALA A 400 -1.27 -13.59 22.83
CA ALA A 400 -0.05 -13.63 23.63
C ALA A 400 0.09 -12.36 24.48
N VAL A 401 -0.01 -12.51 25.81
CA VAL A 401 0.26 -11.44 26.78
C VAL A 401 1.54 -11.74 27.55
N SER A 402 2.43 -10.75 27.70
CA SER A 402 3.81 -10.95 28.16
C SER A 402 4.32 -9.85 29.08
N ASN A 403 5.23 -10.20 29.99
CA ASN A 403 6.05 -9.24 30.75
C ASN A 403 7.40 -8.95 30.06
N ASN A 404 7.59 -9.47 28.84
CA ASN A 404 8.73 -9.27 27.97
C ASN A 404 8.21 -9.11 26.52
N LEU A 405 8.76 -9.83 25.53
CA LEU A 405 8.22 -9.84 24.16
C LEU A 405 6.96 -10.71 24.02
N ALA A 406 6.08 -10.33 23.09
CA ALA A 406 4.85 -11.03 22.74
C ALA A 406 4.73 -11.20 21.21
N TYR A 407 4.24 -12.37 20.78
CA TYR A 407 4.07 -12.74 19.37
C TYR A 407 2.70 -13.39 19.14
N ALA A 408 1.94 -12.94 18.16
CA ALA A 408 0.66 -13.56 17.81
C ALA A 408 0.43 -13.61 16.29
N ALA A 409 0.03 -14.76 15.75
CA ALA A 409 -0.43 -14.86 14.37
C ALA A 409 -1.48 -15.95 14.11
N GLY A 410 -2.32 -15.75 13.09
CA GLY A 410 -3.22 -16.80 12.59
C GLY A 410 -2.44 -17.94 11.91
N LEU A 411 -1.48 -17.59 11.05
CA LEU A 411 -0.62 -18.56 10.37
C LEU A 411 0.88 -18.22 10.52
N SER A 412 1.61 -19.21 11.03
CA SER A 412 3.07 -19.36 11.14
C SER A 412 3.86 -18.46 12.09
N ASN A 413 5.14 -18.84 12.23
CA ASN A 413 6.25 -18.09 12.80
C ASN A 413 7.49 -18.12 11.88
N ASP A 414 7.68 -19.18 11.07
CA ASP A 414 8.75 -19.26 10.06
C ASP A 414 8.39 -20.18 8.87
N VAL A 415 7.53 -19.72 7.95
CA VAL A 415 7.15 -20.47 6.72
C VAL A 415 8.24 -20.39 5.62
N ALA A 416 9.51 -20.54 6.00
CA ALA A 416 10.65 -20.40 5.09
C ALA A 416 10.49 -21.22 3.80
N SER A 417 10.37 -20.54 2.66
CA SER A 417 10.14 -21.13 1.33
C SER A 417 8.87 -22.00 1.19
N ALA A 418 7.95 -21.96 2.16
CA ALA A 418 6.78 -22.84 2.22
C ALA A 418 5.84 -22.65 1.02
N TRP A 419 5.27 -23.76 0.53
CA TRP A 419 4.14 -23.75 -0.39
C TRP A 419 2.82 -23.82 0.36
N VAL A 420 2.12 -22.70 0.53
CA VAL A 420 0.78 -22.63 1.14
C VAL A 420 -0.28 -22.39 0.06
N ASP A 421 -1.26 -23.27 -0.02
CA ASP A 421 -2.32 -23.24 -1.04
C ASP A 421 -3.68 -23.64 -0.45
N ASN A 422 -4.72 -22.85 -0.73
CA ASN A 422 -6.08 -23.04 -0.23
C ASN A 422 -6.16 -23.17 1.31
N ALA A 423 -5.42 -22.33 2.04
CA ALA A 423 -5.54 -22.19 3.49
C ALA A 423 -6.71 -21.26 3.86
N LYS A 424 -7.53 -21.65 4.84
CA LYS A 424 -8.72 -20.92 5.29
C LYS A 424 -8.66 -20.78 6.80
N ILE A 425 -8.49 -19.54 7.26
CA ILE A 425 -8.32 -19.21 8.67
C ILE A 425 -9.50 -18.31 9.08
N ASP A 426 -10.39 -18.76 9.98
CA ASP A 426 -11.40 -17.89 10.62
C ASP A 426 -11.19 -17.83 12.13
N VAL A 427 -11.16 -16.61 12.65
CA VAL A 427 -11.00 -16.29 14.06
C VAL A 427 -12.24 -15.48 14.49
N GLY A 428 -13.01 -16.07 15.40
CA GLY A 428 -14.24 -15.51 15.97
C GLY A 428 -13.98 -14.40 17.00
N GLY A 429 -12.76 -14.33 17.53
CA GLY A 429 -12.21 -13.20 18.29
C GLY A 429 -11.07 -12.49 17.54
N ASP A 430 -10.02 -12.13 18.28
CA ASP A 430 -8.92 -11.29 17.82
C ASP A 430 -7.57 -12.02 17.79
N ILE A 431 -6.65 -11.55 16.94
CA ILE A 431 -5.23 -11.88 17.03
C ILE A 431 -4.51 -10.76 17.78
N ALA A 432 -3.92 -11.04 18.95
CA ALA A 432 -3.46 -10.00 19.87
C ALA A 432 -2.09 -10.27 20.51
N ALA A 433 -1.15 -9.33 20.38
CA ALA A 433 0.13 -9.32 21.09
C ALA A 433 0.21 -8.12 22.06
N VAL A 434 0.46 -8.39 23.34
CA VAL A 434 0.44 -7.39 24.42
C VAL A 434 1.68 -7.51 25.29
N MET A 435 2.45 -6.42 25.38
CA MET A 435 3.57 -6.30 26.31
C MET A 435 3.14 -5.44 27.51
N ASN A 436 3.18 -6.01 28.72
CA ASN A 436 2.78 -5.35 29.98
C ASN A 436 3.91 -4.50 30.60
N THR A 437 5.17 -4.90 30.40
CA THR A 437 6.35 -4.16 30.89
C THR A 437 7.37 -3.95 29.78
N GLY A 438 8.30 -3.01 30.00
CA GLY A 438 9.41 -2.76 29.07
C GLY A 438 10.32 -3.98 28.93
N PHE A 439 11.00 -4.07 27.79
CA PHE A 439 11.94 -5.13 27.45
C PHE A 439 13.03 -5.30 28.52
N LYS A 440 13.33 -6.56 28.88
CA LYS A 440 14.34 -6.94 29.88
C LYS A 440 15.30 -8.02 29.40
N HIS A 441 15.17 -8.50 28.17
CA HIS A 441 16.08 -9.51 27.62
C HIS A 441 17.38 -8.85 27.11
N PRO A 442 18.54 -9.52 27.19
CA PRO A 442 19.80 -8.95 26.68
C PRO A 442 19.99 -9.08 25.16
N TRP A 443 19.08 -9.73 24.43
CA TRP A 443 19.17 -9.92 22.98
C TRP A 443 18.97 -8.63 22.18
N ARG A 444 19.56 -8.58 20.97
CA ARG A 444 19.71 -7.34 20.19
C ARG A 444 18.92 -7.28 18.87
N THR A 445 18.02 -8.23 18.61
CA THR A 445 17.51 -8.49 17.24
C THR A 445 16.04 -8.88 17.15
N GLU A 446 15.32 -9.00 18.27
CA GLU A 446 13.96 -9.56 18.31
C GLU A 446 12.88 -8.46 18.20
N MET A 447 11.96 -8.58 17.23
CA MET A 447 10.89 -7.61 16.96
C MET A 447 9.51 -8.22 17.26
N PRO A 448 8.80 -7.81 18.33
CA PRO A 448 7.48 -8.36 18.68
C PRO A 448 6.41 -7.95 17.66
N TYR A 449 5.44 -8.83 17.40
CA TYR A 449 4.46 -8.64 16.33
C TYR A 449 3.05 -9.18 16.61
N ALA A 450 2.07 -8.64 15.89
CA ALA A 450 0.74 -9.23 15.72
C ALA A 450 0.37 -9.26 14.21
N TYR A 451 0.10 -10.45 13.66
CA TYR A 451 -0.15 -10.64 12.22
C TYR A 451 -1.36 -11.53 11.91
N GLY A 452 -1.98 -11.34 10.75
CA GLY A 452 -2.92 -12.33 10.21
C GLY A 452 -2.17 -13.59 9.75
N ILE A 453 -1.36 -13.42 8.71
CA ILE A 453 -0.33 -14.36 8.25
C ILE A 453 1.03 -13.75 8.60
N ALA A 454 1.89 -14.53 9.26
CA ALA A 454 3.19 -14.08 9.72
C ALA A 454 4.24 -13.97 8.60
N GLU A 455 5.48 -13.79 9.01
CA GLU A 455 6.62 -13.44 8.15
C GLU A 455 7.22 -14.68 7.48
N ASN A 456 8.19 -14.47 6.58
CA ASN A 456 8.92 -15.50 5.82
C ASN A 456 8.07 -16.33 4.82
N THR A 457 6.84 -15.89 4.51
CA THR A 457 5.91 -16.61 3.61
C THR A 457 6.35 -16.55 2.15
N GLY A 458 6.86 -17.68 1.61
CA GLY A 458 7.27 -17.80 0.21
C GLY A 458 6.09 -17.81 -0.78
N VAL A 459 5.23 -18.82 -0.71
CA VAL A 459 4.05 -18.95 -1.58
C VAL A 459 2.78 -19.03 -0.72
N LEU A 460 1.82 -18.14 -1.00
CA LEU A 460 0.48 -18.10 -0.41
C LEU A 460 -0.54 -17.85 -1.53
N MET A 461 -1.26 -18.90 -1.92
CA MET A 461 -2.23 -18.84 -3.01
C MET A 461 -3.62 -19.30 -2.58
N ASN A 462 -4.65 -18.78 -3.24
CA ASN A 462 -6.05 -19.22 -3.10
C ASN A 462 -6.58 -19.20 -1.66
N SER A 463 -5.93 -18.45 -0.76
CA SER A 463 -6.10 -18.57 0.69
C SER A 463 -6.92 -17.41 1.26
N SER A 464 -7.42 -17.57 2.47
CA SER A 464 -8.27 -16.58 3.13
C SER A 464 -8.06 -16.47 4.63
N LEU A 465 -8.29 -15.26 5.13
CA LEU A 465 -8.30 -14.93 6.55
C LEU A 465 -9.56 -14.13 6.89
N SER A 466 -10.20 -14.52 7.98
CA SER A 466 -11.29 -13.82 8.64
C SER A 466 -10.95 -13.66 10.12
N VAL A 467 -11.07 -12.45 10.67
CA VAL A 467 -10.74 -12.13 12.07
C VAL A 467 -11.52 -10.88 12.51
N ASN A 468 -11.81 -10.70 13.81
CA ASN A 468 -12.43 -9.46 14.28
C ASN A 468 -11.38 -8.33 14.27
N ASN A 469 -10.38 -8.40 15.15
CA ASN A 469 -9.28 -7.43 15.21
C ASN A 469 -7.89 -8.07 15.14
N ILE A 470 -6.91 -7.29 14.67
CA ILE A 470 -5.49 -7.54 14.88
C ILE A 470 -4.96 -6.44 15.81
N ARG A 471 -4.40 -6.81 16.96
CA ARG A 471 -4.07 -5.87 18.05
C ARG A 471 -2.60 -5.99 18.49
N PHE A 472 -1.87 -4.87 18.48
CA PHE A 472 -0.51 -4.76 19.04
C PHE A 472 -0.45 -3.72 20.15
N SER A 473 0.18 -4.02 21.29
CA SER A 473 0.41 -2.99 22.32
C SER A 473 1.70 -3.16 23.12
N SER A 474 2.30 -2.01 23.47
CA SER A 474 3.48 -1.94 24.34
C SER A 474 3.41 -0.74 25.31
N PRO A 475 4.12 -0.77 26.46
CA PRO A 475 3.91 0.21 27.51
C PRO A 475 4.43 1.61 27.18
N GLU A 476 3.77 2.62 27.75
CA GLU A 476 4.20 4.03 27.72
C GLU A 476 5.56 4.29 28.37
N THR A 477 6.15 3.32 29.06
CA THR A 477 7.52 3.43 29.59
C THR A 477 8.60 3.28 28.52
N LEU A 478 8.34 2.54 27.43
CA LEU A 478 9.25 2.39 26.30
C LEU A 478 9.41 3.71 25.53
N ASP A 479 10.63 3.96 25.05
CA ASP A 479 10.99 5.15 24.29
C ASP A 479 11.82 4.75 23.08
N GLY A 480 11.17 4.64 21.92
CA GLY A 480 11.85 4.39 20.65
C GLY A 480 12.92 5.45 20.32
N SER A 481 12.75 6.70 20.75
CA SER A 481 13.67 7.80 20.41
C SER A 481 15.01 7.74 21.14
N ALA A 482 15.12 6.94 22.21
CA ALA A 482 16.33 6.83 23.03
C ALA A 482 17.45 5.94 22.43
N SER A 483 17.19 5.21 21.34
CA SER A 483 18.20 4.34 20.69
C SER A 483 18.72 4.92 19.38
N PRO A 484 20.04 5.10 19.19
CA PRO A 484 20.63 5.35 17.88
C PRO A 484 20.73 4.09 17.00
N ALA A 485 20.42 2.91 17.55
CA ALA A 485 20.38 1.64 16.81
C ALA A 485 18.91 1.29 16.44
N PRO A 486 18.53 1.31 15.15
CA PRO A 486 17.12 1.19 14.74
C PRO A 486 16.56 -0.24 14.75
N ALA A 487 17.38 -1.27 14.96
CA ALA A 487 16.95 -2.68 14.88
C ALA A 487 16.19 -3.19 16.12
N ASN A 488 16.33 -2.52 17.27
CA ASN A 488 15.98 -3.07 18.58
C ASN A 488 14.63 -2.60 19.14
N ASN A 489 14.16 -1.42 18.72
CA ASN A 489 13.00 -0.75 19.29
C ASN A 489 11.82 -0.71 18.30
N VAL A 490 11.52 -1.84 17.64
CA VAL A 490 10.51 -1.92 16.57
C VAL A 490 9.47 -3.00 16.88
N GLY A 491 8.21 -2.60 16.98
CA GLY A 491 7.07 -3.51 16.90
C GLY A 491 6.51 -3.57 15.48
N LYS A 492 5.94 -4.72 15.08
CA LYS A 492 5.30 -4.91 13.78
C LYS A 492 3.80 -5.23 13.93
N ILE A 493 2.97 -4.78 13.00
CA ILE A 493 1.56 -5.17 12.94
C ILE A 493 1.06 -5.22 11.48
N GLY A 494 0.27 -6.23 11.12
CA GLY A 494 -0.37 -6.24 9.81
C GLY A 494 -1.25 -7.44 9.50
N VAL A 495 -1.68 -7.56 8.24
CA VAL A 495 -2.53 -8.67 7.79
C VAL A 495 -1.71 -9.79 7.13
N VAL A 496 -0.76 -9.46 6.25
CA VAL A 496 0.23 -10.40 5.72
C VAL A 496 1.63 -9.82 5.95
N GLY A 497 2.49 -10.54 6.67
CA GLY A 497 3.79 -10.07 7.14
C GLY A 497 4.85 -9.78 6.08
N TYR A 498 6.10 -9.69 6.51
CA TYR A 498 7.26 -9.47 5.63
C TYR A 498 7.89 -10.79 5.13
N ASP A 499 8.38 -10.81 3.90
CA ASP A 499 9.37 -11.79 3.44
C ASP A 499 10.79 -11.20 3.55
N ASP A 500 11.62 -11.83 4.39
CA ASP A 500 13.05 -11.56 4.59
C ASP A 500 13.92 -12.76 4.10
N ASN A 501 13.37 -13.74 3.36
CA ASN A 501 14.12 -14.90 2.82
C ASN A 501 14.73 -14.67 1.43
N HIS A 502 15.76 -15.46 1.11
CA HIS A 502 16.40 -15.54 -0.21
C HIS A 502 15.64 -16.50 -1.18
N GLY A 503 14.31 -16.59 -1.09
CA GLY A 503 13.53 -17.64 -1.75
C GLY A 503 13.58 -17.60 -3.29
N TYR A 504 13.68 -18.76 -3.95
CA TYR A 504 13.72 -18.85 -5.43
C TYR A 504 12.38 -18.52 -6.12
N HIS A 505 11.30 -18.34 -5.36
CA HIS A 505 10.01 -17.86 -5.82
C HIS A 505 9.25 -17.22 -4.65
N THR A 506 8.68 -16.02 -4.85
CA THR A 506 7.66 -15.45 -3.96
C THR A 506 6.35 -15.31 -4.73
N ASN A 507 5.22 -15.80 -4.20
CA ASN A 507 3.93 -15.70 -4.88
C ASN A 507 2.78 -15.53 -3.89
N ILE A 508 2.24 -14.32 -3.83
CA ILE A 508 1.05 -13.97 -3.04
C ILE A 508 -0.07 -13.63 -4.03
N SER A 509 -0.95 -14.57 -4.34
CA SER A 509 -2.03 -14.31 -5.32
C SER A 509 -3.37 -15.01 -5.08
N ASN A 510 -4.44 -14.39 -5.58
CA ASN A 510 -5.82 -14.85 -5.44
C ASN A 510 -6.29 -15.05 -3.98
N ASN A 511 -5.78 -14.23 -3.05
CA ASN A 511 -6.11 -14.34 -1.62
C ASN A 511 -7.18 -13.31 -1.20
N THR A 512 -7.96 -13.64 -0.17
CA THR A 512 -9.00 -12.75 0.40
C THR A 512 -8.88 -12.61 1.92
N PHE A 513 -8.62 -11.40 2.40
CA PHE A 513 -8.42 -11.10 3.82
C PHE A 513 -9.49 -10.12 4.32
N ASN A 514 -10.16 -10.46 5.43
CA ASN A 514 -11.25 -9.68 6.02
C ASN A 514 -11.07 -9.50 7.53
N ILE A 515 -10.73 -8.28 7.94
CA ILE A 515 -10.57 -7.86 9.34
C ILE A 515 -11.85 -7.08 9.67
N LYS A 516 -12.79 -7.75 10.33
CA LYS A 516 -14.19 -7.30 10.48
C LYS A 516 -14.30 -5.96 11.23
N GLU A 517 -13.44 -5.74 12.24
CA GLU A 517 -13.44 -4.56 13.09
C GLU A 517 -12.20 -3.68 12.89
N SER A 518 -10.99 -4.08 13.34
CA SER A 518 -9.81 -3.19 13.23
C SER A 518 -8.42 -3.82 13.21
N VAL A 519 -7.46 -3.10 12.63
CA VAL A 519 -6.02 -3.26 12.87
C VAL A 519 -5.58 -2.10 13.78
N THR A 520 -5.27 -2.40 15.06
CA THR A 520 -5.08 -1.37 16.10
C THR A 520 -3.75 -1.54 16.82
N ALA A 521 -3.00 -0.44 16.98
CA ALA A 521 -1.72 -0.42 17.69
C ALA A 521 -1.62 0.75 18.70
N LYS A 522 -1.13 0.48 19.92
CA LYS A 522 -0.70 1.52 20.88
C LYS A 522 0.68 1.19 21.43
N THR A 523 1.72 1.97 21.05
CA THR A 523 3.12 1.57 21.30
C THR A 523 4.09 2.72 21.59
N GLY A 524 5.04 2.48 22.51
CA GLY A 524 6.21 3.33 22.76
C GLY A 524 7.44 2.98 21.91
N LEU A 525 7.41 1.81 21.26
CA LEU A 525 8.37 1.41 20.23
C LEU A 525 8.14 2.22 18.94
N HIS A 526 9.10 2.21 18.01
CA HIS A 526 8.77 2.45 16.61
C HIS A 526 7.79 1.36 16.13
N LEU A 527 6.94 1.70 15.15
CA LEU A 527 5.91 0.84 14.61
C LEU A 527 6.07 0.76 13.09
N ILE A 528 6.07 -0.47 12.57
CA ILE A 528 5.94 -0.75 11.16
C ILE A 528 4.59 -1.44 10.93
N SER A 529 3.73 -0.86 10.10
CA SER A 529 2.37 -1.31 9.86
C SER A 529 2.04 -1.39 8.37
N HIS A 530 1.31 -2.43 7.99
CA HIS A 530 0.90 -2.73 6.61
C HIS A 530 -0.33 -3.67 6.63
N ILE A 531 -1.01 -3.80 5.50
CA ILE A 531 -2.13 -4.74 5.30
C ILE A 531 -1.68 -5.79 4.28
N GLY A 532 -1.36 -5.38 3.06
CA GLY A 532 -0.79 -6.25 2.03
C GLY A 532 0.68 -6.62 2.27
N HIS A 533 1.09 -7.75 1.71
CA HIS A 533 2.41 -8.36 1.88
C HIS A 533 3.58 -7.39 1.69
N GLY A 534 4.50 -7.37 2.65
CA GLY A 534 5.70 -6.54 2.59
C GLY A 534 6.91 -7.29 2.03
N MET A 535 7.50 -6.82 0.93
CA MET A 535 8.78 -7.37 0.45
C MET A 535 9.93 -6.44 0.82
N ARG A 536 10.89 -6.96 1.60
CA ARG A 536 12.07 -6.21 2.06
C ARG A 536 13.29 -6.43 1.20
N TRP A 537 13.45 -7.62 0.62
CA TRP A 537 14.63 -7.96 -0.18
C TRP A 537 14.61 -7.34 -1.58
N ASN A 538 15.13 -6.12 -1.70
CA ASN A 538 15.71 -5.65 -2.95
C ASN A 538 17.21 -5.95 -2.91
N SER A 539 17.80 -6.51 -3.98
CA SER A 539 19.26 -6.60 -4.02
C SER A 539 19.82 -5.22 -4.39
N SER A 540 20.58 -4.64 -3.48
CA SER A 540 21.05 -3.25 -3.53
C SER A 540 22.26 -3.10 -4.47
N GLY A 541 22.03 -3.37 -5.76
CA GLY A 541 23.05 -3.33 -6.80
C GLY A 541 22.47 -3.65 -8.18
N LYS A 542 23.34 -3.63 -9.20
CA LYS A 542 22.98 -3.75 -10.62
C LYS A 542 21.89 -4.76 -10.96
N TYR A 543 21.92 -5.96 -10.38
CA TYR A 543 21.15 -7.11 -10.86
C TYR A 543 19.72 -7.23 -10.29
N GLY A 544 19.34 -6.46 -9.27
CA GLY A 544 18.00 -6.49 -8.69
C GLY A 544 17.55 -7.89 -8.22
N LEU A 545 16.27 -8.23 -8.39
CA LEU A 545 15.75 -9.57 -8.07
C LEU A 545 16.31 -10.65 -9.00
N ASN A 546 16.74 -11.78 -8.41
CA ASN A 546 17.21 -12.95 -9.15
C ASN A 546 16.18 -14.10 -9.25
N TRP A 547 14.97 -13.89 -8.72
CA TRP A 547 13.88 -14.87 -8.67
C TRP A 547 12.52 -14.27 -9.04
N VAL A 548 11.55 -15.14 -9.28
CA VAL A 548 10.20 -14.79 -9.72
C VAL A 548 9.38 -14.29 -8.53
N VAL A 549 8.83 -13.08 -8.64
CA VAL A 549 7.98 -12.45 -7.61
C VAL A 549 6.61 -12.10 -8.20
N VAL A 550 5.55 -12.57 -7.55
CA VAL A 550 4.15 -12.37 -7.95
C VAL A 550 3.34 -11.81 -6.77
N ASN A 551 2.66 -10.68 -6.97
CA ASN A 551 1.72 -10.10 -6.00
C ASN A 551 0.50 -9.54 -6.73
N LYS A 552 -0.54 -10.37 -6.91
CA LYS A 552 -1.66 -10.01 -7.78
C LYS A 552 -3.00 -10.62 -7.39
N ASP A 553 -4.08 -10.02 -7.89
CA ASP A 553 -5.46 -10.53 -7.76
C ASP A 553 -5.93 -10.69 -6.29
N ASN A 554 -5.29 -9.97 -5.35
CA ASN A 554 -5.55 -10.05 -3.91
C ASN A 554 -6.66 -9.07 -3.48
N LYS A 555 -7.42 -9.44 -2.44
CA LYS A 555 -8.53 -8.64 -1.89
C LYS A 555 -8.36 -8.44 -0.39
N TYR A 556 -8.42 -7.20 0.06
CA TYR A 556 -8.26 -6.80 1.45
C TYR A 556 -9.44 -5.94 1.91
N SER A 557 -10.04 -6.31 3.05
CA SER A 557 -11.13 -5.59 3.71
C SER A 557 -10.77 -5.39 5.19
N VAL A 558 -10.81 -4.15 5.67
CA VAL A 558 -10.49 -3.81 7.06
C VAL A 558 -11.51 -2.78 7.57
N GLY A 559 -12.21 -3.08 8.66
CA GLY A 559 -13.19 -2.14 9.25
C GLY A 559 -12.57 -0.79 9.63
N LYS A 560 -11.40 -0.80 10.29
CA LYS A 560 -10.65 0.39 10.70
C LYS A 560 -9.16 0.12 10.91
N VAL A 561 -8.33 1.14 10.77
CA VAL A 561 -6.92 1.17 11.23
C VAL A 561 -6.75 2.28 12.28
N ASP A 562 -6.22 1.98 13.47
CA ASP A 562 -5.93 2.98 14.53
C ASP A 562 -4.50 2.81 15.10
N LEU A 563 -3.58 3.70 14.73
CA LEU A 563 -2.16 3.59 15.08
C LEU A 563 -1.73 4.74 16.01
N THR A 564 -1.55 4.45 17.29
CA THR A 564 -1.13 5.41 18.32
C THR A 564 0.34 5.22 18.71
N GLY A 565 1.15 6.25 18.43
CA GLY A 565 2.59 6.30 18.71
C GLY A 565 2.88 7.18 19.93
N MET A 566 3.76 6.69 20.81
CA MET A 566 3.99 7.29 22.13
C MET A 566 5.44 7.79 22.27
N LYS A 567 5.63 8.80 23.13
CA LYS A 567 6.92 9.45 23.50
C LYS A 567 7.85 9.98 22.40
N GLY A 568 7.58 9.76 21.12
CA GLY A 568 8.50 10.10 20.02
C GLY A 568 8.71 8.97 19.02
N ALA A 569 7.92 7.89 19.12
CA ALA A 569 7.87 6.77 18.18
C ALA A 569 7.89 7.21 16.70
N GLN A 570 8.40 6.32 15.86
CA GLN A 570 8.25 6.45 14.40
C GLN A 570 7.11 5.53 13.98
N ILE A 571 6.17 6.00 13.17
CA ILE A 571 5.14 5.16 12.56
C ILE A 571 5.38 5.17 11.05
N VAL A 572 5.55 3.97 10.49
CA VAL A 572 5.50 3.75 9.04
C VAL A 572 4.23 2.95 8.77
N PHE A 573 3.30 3.53 8.01
CA PHE A 573 2.13 2.83 7.48
C PHE A 573 2.27 2.72 5.96
N ASP A 574 2.55 1.52 5.48
CA ASP A 574 2.64 1.19 4.06
C ASP A 574 1.52 0.17 3.73
N ALA A 575 0.33 0.65 3.35
CA ALA A 575 -0.90 -0.15 3.38
C ALA A 575 -0.82 -1.45 2.57
N LEU A 576 -0.25 -1.44 1.36
CA LEU A 576 -0.01 -2.65 0.56
C LEU A 576 1.48 -3.06 0.57
N GLY A 577 2.17 -2.74 1.66
CA GLY A 577 3.54 -3.14 1.93
C GLY A 577 4.58 -2.40 1.10
N LYS A 578 5.71 -3.08 0.90
CA LYS A 578 6.89 -2.58 0.18
C LYS A 578 7.14 -3.43 -1.05
N LYS A 579 7.58 -2.78 -2.14
CA LYS A 579 7.84 -3.40 -3.44
C LYS A 579 9.34 -3.48 -3.74
N THR A 580 9.74 -4.62 -4.29
CA THR A 580 11.08 -4.94 -4.84
C THR A 580 11.02 -4.96 -6.38
N ARG A 581 12.17 -4.87 -7.08
CA ARG A 581 12.19 -4.68 -8.55
C ARG A 581 13.04 -5.70 -9.31
N THR A 582 12.54 -6.14 -10.47
CA THR A 582 13.26 -7.01 -11.41
C THR A 582 14.37 -6.23 -12.13
N GLY A 583 15.64 -6.61 -11.89
CA GLY A 583 16.82 -6.02 -12.53
C GLY A 583 17.39 -6.86 -13.66
N GLU A 584 18.50 -6.41 -14.25
CA GLU A 584 19.24 -7.19 -15.24
C GLU A 584 19.77 -8.49 -14.63
N ARG A 585 19.77 -9.57 -15.40
CA ARG A 585 20.34 -10.84 -14.94
C ARG A 585 21.84 -10.72 -14.63
N ASP A 586 22.31 -11.50 -13.67
CA ASP A 586 23.74 -11.66 -13.37
C ASP A 586 24.52 -12.29 -14.54
N ASP A 587 23.82 -13.04 -15.38
CA ASP A 587 24.28 -13.62 -16.65
C ASP A 587 23.24 -13.31 -17.75
N ALA A 588 23.69 -12.66 -18.83
CA ALA A 588 22.83 -12.20 -19.93
C ALA A 588 22.37 -13.33 -20.89
N SER A 589 22.86 -14.57 -20.73
CA SER A 589 22.37 -15.73 -21.47
C SER A 589 21.04 -16.27 -20.94
N LEU A 590 20.64 -15.84 -19.74
CA LEU A 590 19.47 -16.34 -19.03
C LEU A 590 18.19 -15.60 -19.44
N PRO A 591 17.01 -16.26 -19.43
CA PRO A 591 15.76 -15.57 -19.68
C PRO A 591 15.44 -14.53 -18.61
N LYS A 592 14.76 -13.49 -19.09
CA LYS A 592 14.22 -12.39 -18.31
C LYS A 592 13.12 -12.90 -17.37
N LEU A 593 13.23 -12.59 -16.08
CA LEU A 593 12.13 -12.80 -15.14
C LEU A 593 10.90 -11.97 -15.54
N PRO A 594 9.68 -12.40 -15.16
CA PRO A 594 8.52 -11.52 -15.12
C PRO A 594 8.81 -10.20 -14.37
N GLU A 595 8.03 -9.16 -14.66
CA GLU A 595 8.07 -7.94 -13.86
C GLU A 595 7.47 -8.24 -12.48
N ALA A 596 8.26 -8.13 -11.42
CA ALA A 596 7.75 -8.09 -10.06
C ALA A 596 6.84 -6.86 -9.95
N ALA A 597 5.54 -7.03 -9.74
CA ALA A 597 4.55 -5.95 -9.70
C ALA A 597 3.37 -6.25 -8.77
N LEU A 598 2.73 -5.17 -8.30
CA LEU A 598 1.42 -5.23 -7.65
C LEU A 598 0.36 -5.01 -8.74
N GLU A 599 -0.47 -6.03 -8.98
CA GLU A 599 -1.48 -5.98 -10.04
C GLU A 599 -2.88 -6.41 -9.57
N ASN A 600 -3.92 -5.78 -10.12
CA ASN A 600 -5.34 -6.13 -9.92
C ASN A 600 -5.79 -6.21 -8.43
N THR A 601 -5.08 -5.58 -7.51
CA THR A 601 -5.32 -5.72 -6.06
C THR A 601 -6.34 -4.70 -5.57
N THR A 602 -7.29 -5.16 -4.74
CA THR A 602 -8.33 -4.33 -4.13
C THR A 602 -8.11 -4.19 -2.64
N LEU A 603 -8.17 -2.96 -2.12
CA LEU A 603 -8.12 -2.64 -0.68
C LEU A 603 -9.31 -1.77 -0.30
N ASN A 604 -10.01 -2.13 0.78
CA ASN A 604 -11.08 -1.33 1.39
C ASN A 604 -10.80 -1.14 2.90
N VAL A 605 -10.83 0.12 3.38
CA VAL A 605 -10.58 0.48 4.78
C VAL A 605 -11.63 1.48 5.28
N GLY A 606 -12.42 1.14 6.31
CA GLY A 606 -13.53 2.00 6.75
C GLY A 606 -13.11 3.34 7.40
N GLU A 607 -12.12 3.35 8.29
CA GLU A 607 -11.45 4.55 8.79
C GLU A 607 -9.94 4.30 8.91
N LEU A 608 -9.11 5.29 8.59
CA LEU A 608 -7.69 5.29 8.97
C LEU A 608 -7.43 6.44 9.93
N LYS A 609 -6.92 6.11 11.13
CA LYS A 609 -6.48 7.06 12.14
C LYS A 609 -5.04 6.78 12.56
N ILE A 610 -4.21 7.82 12.57
CA ILE A 610 -2.84 7.77 13.10
C ILE A 610 -2.65 8.94 14.07
N SER A 611 -2.19 8.64 15.28
CA SER A 611 -1.99 9.60 16.38
C SER A 611 -0.57 9.46 16.94
N ASN A 612 0.34 10.33 16.50
CA ASN A 612 1.75 10.36 16.91
C ASN A 612 2.26 11.79 17.21
N PRO A 613 1.57 12.58 18.06
CA PRO A 613 1.82 14.03 18.25
C PRO A 613 3.19 14.41 18.84
N LYS A 614 4.09 13.43 19.07
CA LYS A 614 5.48 13.64 19.49
C LYS A 614 6.51 13.14 18.48
N GLY A 615 6.14 12.24 17.57
CA GLY A 615 7.07 11.45 16.74
C GLY A 615 7.23 11.86 15.28
N SER A 616 7.59 10.89 14.43
CA SER A 616 7.60 11.03 12.96
C SER A 616 6.68 10.00 12.32
N THR A 617 5.98 10.39 11.27
CA THR A 617 5.01 9.53 10.56
C THR A 617 5.24 9.55 9.06
N TRP A 618 5.20 8.38 8.44
CA TRP A 618 5.15 8.14 6.99
C TRP A 618 3.88 7.37 6.67
N VAL A 619 3.16 7.78 5.63
CA VAL A 619 1.86 7.21 5.24
C VAL A 619 1.82 6.97 3.73
N ASN A 620 1.68 5.72 3.32
CA ASN A 620 1.34 5.33 1.95
C ASN A 620 0.02 4.54 2.01
N LEU A 621 -1.04 5.07 1.40
CA LEU A 621 -2.36 4.41 1.40
C LEU A 621 -2.43 3.25 0.38
N GLY A 622 -1.45 3.17 -0.53
CA GLY A 622 -1.09 1.98 -1.31
C GLY A 622 0.28 1.44 -0.86
N GLN A 623 1.28 1.35 -1.74
CA GLN A 623 2.62 0.83 -1.38
C GLN A 623 3.65 1.94 -1.13
N SER A 624 4.72 1.62 -0.40
CA SER A 624 5.88 2.51 -0.25
C SER A 624 6.59 2.82 -1.58
N ASN A 625 6.43 1.94 -2.57
CA ASN A 625 6.91 2.08 -3.93
C ASN A 625 5.92 1.40 -4.89
N ILE A 626 5.36 2.14 -5.85
CA ILE A 626 4.40 1.62 -6.85
C ILE A 626 4.93 1.70 -8.30
N ALA A 627 6.24 1.88 -8.49
CA ALA A 627 6.86 1.81 -9.81
C ALA A 627 6.58 0.45 -10.47
N GLY A 628 5.81 0.39 -11.56
CA GLY A 628 5.38 -0.86 -12.19
C GLY A 628 4.01 -1.40 -11.75
N ALA A 629 3.30 -0.75 -10.81
CA ALA A 629 2.01 -1.22 -10.30
C ALA A 629 0.85 -0.89 -11.26
N LYS A 630 -0.09 -1.83 -11.42
CA LYS A 630 -1.14 -1.78 -12.47
C LYS A 630 -2.53 -2.16 -11.94
N ASN A 631 -3.56 -1.44 -12.39
CA ASN A 631 -4.98 -1.82 -12.21
C ASN A 631 -5.45 -1.98 -10.73
N ASN A 632 -4.81 -1.31 -9.76
CA ASN A 632 -5.14 -1.48 -8.35
C ASN A 632 -6.23 -0.49 -7.89
N PHE A 633 -7.12 -0.91 -6.99
CA PHE A 633 -8.25 -0.11 -6.51
C PHE A 633 -8.25 0.01 -4.98
N LEU A 634 -8.12 1.24 -4.48
CA LEU A 634 -8.02 1.57 -3.06
C LEU A 634 -9.25 2.39 -2.63
N THR A 635 -9.96 1.93 -1.61
CA THR A 635 -11.10 2.65 -1.00
C THR A 635 -10.83 2.89 0.48
N TYR A 636 -11.04 4.13 0.90
CA TYR A 636 -11.00 4.55 2.30
C TYR A 636 -12.29 5.29 2.67
N GLY A 637 -12.71 5.24 3.94
CA GLY A 637 -13.55 6.29 4.51
C GLY A 637 -12.70 7.50 4.89
N ASN A 638 -12.85 8.00 6.12
CA ASN A 638 -12.06 9.15 6.56
C ASN A 638 -10.62 8.77 6.92
N VAL A 639 -9.69 9.69 6.67
CA VAL A 639 -8.25 9.52 6.91
C VAL A 639 -7.75 10.67 7.79
N THR A 640 -7.43 10.38 9.05
CA THR A 640 -6.93 11.37 10.02
C THR A 640 -5.51 11.04 10.46
N VAL A 641 -4.59 11.99 10.31
CA VAL A 641 -3.18 11.84 10.75
C VAL A 641 -2.78 13.04 11.60
N GLU A 642 -2.54 12.81 12.90
CA GLU A 642 -1.93 13.77 13.82
C GLU A 642 -0.49 13.32 14.11
N THR A 643 0.50 14.21 13.92
CA THR A 643 1.92 13.86 14.12
C THR A 643 2.75 15.09 14.52
N ASN A 644 3.91 14.91 15.14
CA ASN A 644 4.86 16.03 15.28
C ASN A 644 5.53 16.32 13.92
N ASN A 645 5.98 15.27 13.22
CA ASN A 645 6.62 15.38 11.90
C ASN A 645 5.87 14.50 10.88
N LEU A 646 5.29 15.10 9.84
CA LEU A 646 4.76 14.37 8.68
C LEU A 646 5.84 14.34 7.59
N ARG A 647 6.40 13.16 7.35
CA ARG A 647 7.55 12.99 6.45
C ARG A 647 7.09 12.81 5.00
N GLU A 648 6.21 11.86 4.79
CA GLU A 648 5.58 11.53 3.51
C GLU A 648 4.11 11.18 3.76
N PHE A 649 3.20 11.69 2.93
CA PHE A 649 1.82 11.21 2.79
C PHE A 649 1.51 11.03 1.31
N ASN A 650 1.21 9.82 0.84
CA ASN A 650 0.90 9.52 -0.55
C ASN A 650 -0.35 8.62 -0.66
N GLY A 651 -1.37 9.06 -1.40
CA GLY A 651 -2.66 8.36 -1.50
C GLY A 651 -2.69 7.10 -2.40
N LEU A 652 -1.78 6.97 -3.35
CA LEU A 652 -1.54 5.75 -4.14
C LEU A 652 -0.18 5.13 -3.79
N GLY A 653 0.85 5.95 -3.51
CA GLY A 653 2.13 5.46 -3.01
C GLY A 653 3.36 6.28 -3.44
N GLY A 654 4.53 5.84 -2.99
CA GLY A 654 5.81 6.43 -3.41
C GLY A 654 6.23 6.00 -4.83
N LEU A 655 7.01 6.83 -5.52
CA LEU A 655 7.63 6.50 -6.82
C LEU A 655 9.15 6.40 -6.61
N LYS A 656 9.61 5.35 -5.93
CA LYS A 656 11.02 5.23 -5.50
C LYS A 656 11.79 4.36 -6.50
N ASN A 657 12.45 5.02 -7.45
CA ASN A 657 13.33 4.40 -8.43
C ASN A 657 14.79 4.73 -8.10
N GLU A 658 15.29 4.09 -7.04
CA GLU A 658 16.66 4.23 -6.56
C GLU A 658 17.49 2.97 -6.87
N GLU A 659 16.83 1.83 -7.06
CA GLU A 659 17.43 0.51 -7.34
C GLU A 659 16.45 -0.37 -8.14
N PRO A 660 16.94 -1.35 -8.93
CA PRO A 660 18.34 -1.60 -9.28
C PRO A 660 18.91 -0.53 -10.23
N GLU A 661 20.23 -0.49 -10.39
CA GLU A 661 20.93 0.48 -11.25
C GLU A 661 20.50 0.37 -12.73
N THR A 662 20.11 -0.83 -13.19
CA THR A 662 19.56 -1.06 -14.53
C THR A 662 18.18 -1.72 -14.47
N ASN A 663 17.15 -0.93 -14.80
CA ASN A 663 15.77 -1.39 -14.94
C ASN A 663 15.56 -2.06 -16.32
N VAL A 664 15.25 -3.36 -16.36
CA VAL A 664 14.95 -4.07 -17.63
C VAL A 664 13.50 -3.90 -18.11
N TYR A 665 12.65 -3.32 -17.27
CA TYR A 665 11.24 -3.03 -17.56
C TYR A 665 11.04 -1.51 -17.54
N GLU A 666 10.27 -0.98 -18.50
CA GLU A 666 9.89 0.44 -18.48
C GLU A 666 9.17 0.71 -17.15
N PRO A 667 9.65 1.65 -16.32
CA PRO A 667 9.00 2.00 -15.06
C PRO A 667 7.66 2.72 -15.34
N ILE A 668 6.59 1.95 -15.55
CA ILE A 668 5.23 2.45 -15.79
C ILE A 668 4.34 2.20 -14.56
N THR A 669 3.74 3.24 -13.99
CA THR A 669 2.66 3.11 -13.00
C THR A 669 1.33 3.50 -13.65
N GLN A 670 0.37 2.56 -13.77
CA GLN A 670 -0.84 2.81 -14.56
C GLN A 670 -2.16 2.24 -14.02
N ASN A 671 -3.26 2.91 -14.32
CA ASN A 671 -4.64 2.50 -13.95
C ASN A 671 -4.82 2.20 -12.45
N ASN A 672 -4.11 2.93 -11.56
CA ASN A 672 -4.29 2.81 -10.12
C ASN A 672 -5.27 3.89 -9.63
N HIS A 673 -6.22 3.51 -8.78
CA HIS A 673 -7.35 4.35 -8.41
C HIS A 673 -7.53 4.42 -6.89
N LEU A 674 -7.66 5.64 -6.35
CA LEU A 674 -8.03 5.92 -4.96
C LEU A 674 -9.42 6.56 -4.90
N VAL A 675 -10.26 6.08 -4.00
CA VAL A 675 -11.48 6.75 -3.54
C VAL A 675 -11.41 6.90 -2.02
N THR A 676 -11.68 8.08 -1.49
CA THR A 676 -11.56 8.35 -0.05
C THR A 676 -12.52 9.43 0.44
N GLY A 677 -12.85 9.37 1.73
CA GLY A 677 -13.62 10.38 2.45
C GLY A 677 -12.82 11.65 2.71
N ASP A 678 -12.95 12.18 3.93
CA ASP A 678 -12.23 13.39 4.34
C ASP A 678 -10.80 13.05 4.78
N ILE A 679 -9.80 13.66 4.14
CA ILE A 679 -8.40 13.59 4.55
C ILE A 679 -8.07 14.79 5.44
N THR A 680 -7.73 14.55 6.71
CA THR A 680 -7.29 15.58 7.66
C THR A 680 -5.89 15.26 8.18
N LEU A 681 -4.92 16.10 7.82
CA LEU A 681 -3.51 15.97 8.21
C LEU A 681 -3.14 17.13 9.13
N THR A 682 -2.62 16.84 10.32
CA THR A 682 -2.16 17.85 11.29
C THR A 682 -0.75 17.53 11.74
N ALA A 683 0.17 18.47 11.53
CA ALA A 683 1.57 18.35 11.88
C ALA A 683 2.12 19.63 12.55
N ASN A 684 3.23 19.53 13.27
CA ASN A 684 4.05 20.71 13.53
C ASN A 684 4.89 21.04 12.29
N ASP A 685 5.56 20.03 11.71
CA ASP A 685 6.32 20.13 10.47
C ASP A 685 5.88 19.04 9.45
N ALA A 686 5.53 19.45 8.23
CA ALA A 686 5.22 18.58 7.11
C ALA A 686 6.19 18.80 5.92
N SER A 687 6.56 17.74 5.20
CA SER A 687 7.47 17.79 4.04
C SER A 687 6.74 17.52 2.72
N TYR A 688 6.45 16.25 2.38
CA TYR A 688 5.83 15.86 1.11
C TYR A 688 4.42 15.30 1.32
N VAL A 689 3.43 15.83 0.61
CA VAL A 689 2.01 15.44 0.73
C VAL A 689 1.36 15.35 -0.65
N SER A 690 0.66 14.24 -0.91
CA SER A 690 -0.05 14.00 -2.17
C SER A 690 -1.27 13.08 -2.03
N LEU A 691 -2.29 13.35 -2.86
CA LEU A 691 -3.49 12.53 -2.99
C LEU A 691 -3.26 11.30 -3.88
N MET A 692 -2.17 11.30 -4.64
CA MET A 692 -1.75 10.19 -5.51
C MET A 692 -0.30 9.80 -5.17
N PHE A 693 0.69 10.46 -5.78
CA PHE A 693 2.06 9.96 -5.80
C PHE A 693 3.06 10.78 -4.98
N GLY A 694 4.08 10.09 -4.47
CA GLY A 694 5.30 10.74 -4.01
C GLY A 694 6.09 11.39 -5.16
N SER A 695 7.27 11.91 -4.83
CA SER A 695 8.18 12.55 -5.79
C SER A 695 8.56 11.60 -6.94
N GLN A 696 8.27 12.00 -8.17
CA GLN A 696 8.53 11.22 -9.39
C GLN A 696 10.04 11.18 -9.72
N PRO A 697 10.58 10.06 -10.21
CA PRO A 697 11.88 9.97 -10.91
C PRO A 697 11.87 10.64 -12.29
N THR A 698 13.04 10.76 -12.94
CA THR A 698 13.15 11.30 -14.32
C THR A 698 12.76 10.31 -15.41
N ASP A 699 12.99 9.02 -15.16
CA ASP A 699 12.82 7.93 -16.13
C ASP A 699 11.47 7.22 -16.02
N HIS A 700 10.65 7.59 -15.02
CA HIS A 700 9.42 6.90 -14.61
C HIS A 700 8.17 7.51 -15.25
N ALA A 701 7.47 6.73 -16.08
CA ALA A 701 6.21 7.11 -16.71
C ALA A 701 4.98 6.74 -15.86
N VAL A 702 4.00 7.63 -15.79
CA VAL A 702 2.84 7.49 -14.91
C VAL A 702 1.57 7.81 -15.69
N ARG A 703 0.73 6.80 -15.96
CA ARG A 703 -0.32 6.84 -16.99
C ARG A 703 -1.73 6.48 -16.45
N ASN A 704 -2.75 7.29 -16.74
CA ASN A 704 -4.19 6.96 -16.52
C ASN A 704 -4.63 6.65 -15.07
N ASN A 705 -3.90 7.09 -14.05
CA ASN A 705 -4.26 6.85 -12.65
C ASN A 705 -5.26 7.92 -12.13
N SER A 706 -5.96 7.66 -11.00
CA SER A 706 -6.84 8.69 -10.41
C SER A 706 -6.94 8.69 -8.88
N ALA A 707 -7.28 9.85 -8.30
CA ALA A 707 -7.75 9.98 -6.92
C ALA A 707 -9.06 10.78 -6.84
N ARG A 708 -10.02 10.31 -6.04
CA ARG A 708 -11.26 11.01 -5.68
C ARG A 708 -11.35 11.15 -4.15
N VAL A 709 -11.40 12.39 -3.68
CA VAL A 709 -11.34 12.76 -2.26
C VAL A 709 -12.57 13.60 -1.89
N LYS A 710 -13.25 13.32 -0.76
CA LYS A 710 -14.41 14.12 -0.32
C LYS A 710 -14.00 15.51 0.15
N SER A 711 -12.92 15.63 0.92
CA SER A 711 -12.26 16.91 1.22
C SER A 711 -10.82 16.66 1.68
N PHE A 712 -9.94 17.66 1.52
CA PHE A 712 -8.55 17.59 1.95
C PHE A 712 -8.20 18.80 2.83
N ALA A 713 -7.60 18.55 3.98
CA ALA A 713 -7.06 19.57 4.87
C ALA A 713 -5.66 19.21 5.38
N LEU A 714 -4.70 20.12 5.23
CA LEU A 714 -3.38 20.05 5.85
C LEU A 714 -3.14 21.25 6.78
N ASN A 715 -2.88 20.99 8.06
CA ASN A 715 -2.55 22.00 9.06
C ASN A 715 -1.09 21.81 9.53
N VAL A 716 -0.25 22.84 9.38
CA VAL A 716 1.17 22.86 9.75
C VAL A 716 1.41 23.95 10.80
N ASN A 717 1.70 23.53 12.04
CA ASN A 717 1.55 24.34 13.24
C ASN A 717 2.82 25.05 13.76
N ASP A 718 4.02 24.65 13.33
CA ASP A 718 5.26 25.32 13.73
C ASP A 718 5.69 26.37 12.68
N GLU A 719 5.82 27.62 13.13
CA GLU A 719 6.27 28.76 12.34
C GLU A 719 7.77 28.71 12.00
N ASN A 720 8.55 28.00 12.84
CA ASN A 720 10.01 27.87 12.78
C ASN A 720 10.45 26.59 12.03
N ALA A 721 9.51 25.74 11.62
CA ALA A 721 9.79 24.46 10.97
C ALA A 721 10.50 24.65 9.62
N THR A 722 11.72 24.13 9.52
CA THR A 722 12.67 24.50 8.46
C THR A 722 12.50 23.75 7.13
N ARG A 723 11.81 22.60 7.13
CA ARG A 723 11.63 21.79 5.91
C ARG A 723 10.70 22.48 4.93
N GLN A 724 11.01 22.44 3.64
CA GLN A 724 10.10 22.88 2.59
C GLN A 724 8.85 22.00 2.58
N THR A 725 7.68 22.61 2.33
CA THR A 725 6.41 21.86 2.21
C THR A 725 5.98 21.88 0.75
N LEU A 726 5.80 20.69 0.18
CA LEU A 726 5.31 20.49 -1.18
C LEU A 726 4.02 19.66 -1.11
N VAL A 727 2.92 20.27 -1.56
CA VAL A 727 1.57 19.68 -1.55
C VAL A 727 1.06 19.63 -2.98
N GLY A 728 0.88 18.43 -3.54
CA GLY A 728 0.44 18.23 -4.92
C GLY A 728 -0.53 17.06 -5.02
N GLY A 729 -1.76 17.25 -5.50
CA GLY A 729 -2.73 16.16 -5.63
C GLY A 729 -2.25 15.00 -6.51
N ILE A 730 -1.56 15.28 -7.61
CA ILE A 730 -0.92 14.27 -8.48
C ILE A 730 0.44 13.86 -7.91
N THR A 731 1.33 14.84 -7.66
CA THR A 731 2.67 14.61 -7.09
C THR A 731 3.24 15.91 -6.50
N PRO A 732 4.05 15.85 -5.42
CA PRO A 732 4.78 17.01 -4.95
C PRO A 732 5.93 17.40 -5.91
N PHE A 733 6.44 16.47 -6.73
CA PHE A 733 7.65 16.71 -7.51
C PHE A 733 7.68 15.88 -8.82
N ALA A 734 7.29 16.50 -9.94
CA ALA A 734 7.28 15.90 -11.27
C ALA A 734 8.65 16.03 -11.98
N ARG A 735 9.07 14.95 -12.65
CA ARG A 735 10.37 14.85 -13.34
C ARG A 735 10.36 14.00 -14.62
N GLY A 736 9.36 13.14 -14.81
CA GLY A 736 9.28 12.19 -15.93
C GLY A 736 8.05 12.44 -16.79
N GLU A 737 7.46 11.37 -17.32
CA GLU A 737 6.19 11.42 -18.06
C GLU A 737 4.99 11.28 -17.12
N LEU A 738 4.04 12.21 -17.19
CA LEU A 738 2.73 12.15 -16.54
C LEU A 738 1.65 12.26 -17.62
N THR A 739 0.91 11.18 -17.88
CA THR A 739 -0.10 11.12 -18.95
C THR A 739 -1.48 10.73 -18.41
N GLY A 740 -2.53 11.48 -18.70
CA GLY A 740 -3.92 11.06 -18.43
C GLY A 740 -4.32 10.89 -16.95
N ASN A 741 -3.55 11.41 -15.99
CA ASN A 741 -3.83 11.25 -14.56
C ASN A 741 -4.86 12.27 -14.06
N ARG A 742 -5.68 11.88 -13.07
CA ARG A 742 -6.93 12.60 -12.72
C ARG A 742 -7.11 12.79 -11.22
N VAL A 743 -7.33 14.03 -10.78
CA VAL A 743 -7.64 14.37 -9.36
C VAL A 743 -9.02 14.99 -9.25
N TYR A 744 -9.82 14.47 -8.33
CA TYR A 744 -11.06 15.07 -7.84
C TYR A 744 -10.93 15.32 -6.33
N VAL A 745 -11.23 16.53 -5.88
CA VAL A 745 -11.37 16.87 -4.46
C VAL A 745 -12.57 17.81 -4.24
N GLY A 746 -13.26 17.67 -3.11
CA GLY A 746 -14.32 18.60 -2.69
C GLY A 746 -13.77 19.98 -2.35
N ASP A 747 -13.51 20.22 -1.07
CA ASP A 747 -12.75 21.37 -0.58
C ASP A 747 -11.25 21.01 -0.42
N PHE A 748 -10.35 21.93 -0.78
CA PHE A 748 -8.90 21.76 -0.69
C PHE A 748 -8.29 22.86 0.21
N THR A 749 -7.83 22.48 1.40
CA THR A 749 -7.38 23.40 2.45
C THR A 749 -5.92 23.16 2.86
N VAL A 750 -5.10 24.22 2.92
CA VAL A 750 -3.75 24.17 3.50
C VAL A 750 -3.50 25.37 4.41
N ASN A 751 -3.37 25.13 5.72
CA ASN A 751 -3.04 26.15 6.72
C ASN A 751 -1.62 25.93 7.24
N SER A 752 -0.70 26.85 6.96
CA SER A 752 0.73 26.69 7.23
C SER A 752 1.32 27.91 7.94
N LYS A 753 1.61 27.77 9.24
CA LYS A 753 2.25 28.85 10.03
C LYS A 753 3.72 29.07 9.66
N LYS A 754 4.32 28.19 8.86
CA LYS A 754 5.72 28.30 8.39
C LYS A 754 5.98 29.63 7.69
N THR A 755 7.19 30.15 7.88
CA THR A 755 7.70 31.36 7.23
C THR A 755 8.60 31.10 6.02
N ASN A 756 9.00 29.84 5.78
CA ASN A 756 9.82 29.42 4.63
C ASN A 756 8.99 29.28 3.33
N GLN A 757 9.66 29.03 2.21
CA GLN A 757 8.96 28.88 0.92
C GLN A 757 8.24 27.53 0.80
N THR A 758 7.01 27.58 0.31
CA THR A 758 6.15 26.40 0.07
C THR A 758 5.61 26.36 -1.36
N TRP A 759 5.26 25.16 -1.83
CA TRP A 759 4.59 24.92 -3.12
C TRP A 759 3.31 24.12 -2.88
N ILE A 760 2.17 24.65 -3.31
CA ILE A 760 0.83 24.08 -3.03
C ILE A 760 -0.01 24.04 -4.32
N SER A 761 -0.58 22.89 -4.64
CA SER A 761 -1.49 22.71 -5.78
C SER A 761 -2.40 21.48 -5.57
N PRO A 762 -3.69 21.52 -5.96
CA PRO A 762 -4.48 20.30 -6.12
C PRO A 762 -4.02 19.44 -7.31
N GLY A 763 -3.12 19.93 -8.17
CA GLY A 763 -2.40 19.17 -9.20
C GLY A 763 -0.95 18.87 -8.84
N ILE A 764 0.01 19.62 -9.37
CA ILE A 764 1.46 19.32 -9.26
C ILE A 764 2.18 20.45 -8.49
N ALA A 765 2.80 20.17 -7.34
CA ALA A 765 3.44 21.23 -6.57
C ALA A 765 4.67 21.83 -7.29
N PHE A 766 5.53 20.97 -7.84
CA PHE A 766 6.74 21.39 -8.55
C PHE A 766 7.04 20.46 -9.72
N ALA A 767 7.44 20.99 -10.87
CA ALA A 767 7.87 20.24 -12.05
C ALA A 767 9.23 20.74 -12.57
N THR A 768 10.10 19.82 -12.99
CA THR A 768 11.43 20.18 -13.54
C THR A 768 11.85 19.23 -14.66
N GLY A 769 11.81 19.70 -15.91
CA GLY A 769 12.13 18.90 -17.10
C GLY A 769 11.11 17.80 -17.40
N ALA A 770 9.90 17.89 -16.83
CA ALA A 770 8.86 16.87 -16.98
C ALA A 770 8.11 17.00 -18.33
N LYS A 771 7.48 15.89 -18.75
CA LYS A 771 6.51 15.86 -19.85
C LYS A 771 5.13 15.52 -19.28
N ILE A 772 4.20 16.47 -19.34
CA ILE A 772 2.88 16.38 -18.71
C ILE A 772 1.85 16.46 -19.84
N THR A 773 1.01 15.43 -20.00
CA THR A 773 0.09 15.28 -21.14
C THR A 773 -1.31 14.83 -20.66
N ASP A 774 -2.38 15.52 -21.06
CA ASP A 774 -3.78 15.09 -20.84
C ASP A 774 -4.21 14.85 -19.37
N ASN A 775 -3.53 15.45 -18.39
CA ASN A 775 -3.88 15.29 -16.98
C ASN A 775 -4.96 16.31 -16.59
N SER A 776 -5.85 15.94 -15.66
CA SER A 776 -7.02 16.76 -15.30
C SER A 776 -7.20 16.89 -13.78
N VAL A 777 -7.47 18.09 -13.29
CA VAL A 777 -7.60 18.41 -11.86
C VAL A 777 -8.91 19.16 -11.61
N PHE A 778 -9.70 18.69 -10.64
CA PHE A 778 -10.95 19.33 -10.24
C PHE A 778 -11.02 19.55 -8.74
N VAL A 779 -11.27 20.81 -8.35
CA VAL A 779 -11.78 21.18 -7.03
C VAL A 779 -13.26 21.55 -7.18
N ASP A 780 -14.15 20.74 -6.61
CA ASP A 780 -15.61 20.88 -6.69
C ASP A 780 -16.11 22.11 -5.92
N LYS A 781 -15.45 22.42 -4.81
CA LYS A 781 -15.77 23.55 -3.94
C LYS A 781 -14.58 24.48 -3.82
N ASN A 782 -14.06 24.75 -2.61
CA ASN A 782 -13.18 25.89 -2.38
C ASN A 782 -11.71 25.49 -2.27
N ILE A 783 -10.83 26.43 -2.61
CA ILE A 783 -9.40 26.39 -2.27
C ILE A 783 -9.15 27.39 -1.14
N SER A 784 -8.73 26.92 0.03
CA SER A 784 -8.42 27.77 1.19
C SER A 784 -6.97 27.60 1.63
N ILE A 785 -6.11 28.58 1.37
CA ILE A 785 -4.67 28.48 1.64
C ILE A 785 -4.19 29.66 2.50
N GLY A 786 -4.02 29.40 3.79
CA GLY A 786 -3.34 30.30 4.72
C GLY A 786 -1.87 29.94 4.84
N HIS A 787 -0.95 30.88 4.57
CA HIS A 787 0.48 30.66 4.75
C HIS A 787 1.23 31.92 5.20
N ALA A 788 1.96 31.85 6.31
CA ALA A 788 2.63 33.01 6.90
C ALA A 788 3.85 33.52 6.10
N GLY A 789 4.51 32.60 5.37
CA GLY A 789 5.65 32.88 4.50
C GLY A 789 5.27 33.24 3.06
N LYS A 790 6.23 33.05 2.15
CA LYS A 790 6.03 33.17 0.70
C LYS A 790 5.65 31.82 0.10
N GLY A 791 4.44 31.69 -0.41
CA GLY A 791 3.96 30.49 -1.10
C GLY A 791 3.88 30.71 -2.61
N ILE A 792 4.25 29.70 -3.39
CA ILE A 792 3.82 29.60 -4.79
C ILE A 792 2.67 28.60 -4.85
N ILE A 793 1.58 29.00 -5.49
CA ILE A 793 0.32 28.27 -5.52
C ILE A 793 -0.21 28.27 -6.97
N GLY A 794 -0.87 27.20 -7.37
CA GLY A 794 -1.74 27.25 -8.55
C GLY A 794 -2.62 26.03 -8.70
N GLY A 795 -3.71 26.17 -9.45
CA GLY A 795 -4.74 25.13 -9.57
C GLY A 795 -4.21 23.84 -10.20
N PHE A 796 -3.67 23.91 -11.42
CA PHE A 796 -3.04 22.74 -12.05
C PHE A 796 -1.61 22.48 -11.55
N MET A 797 -0.82 23.54 -11.33
CA MET A 797 0.55 23.42 -10.82
C MET A 797 0.99 24.65 -10.00
N SER A 798 1.91 24.50 -9.05
CA SER A 798 2.53 25.66 -8.41
C SER A 798 3.71 26.20 -9.23
N ARG A 799 4.73 25.38 -9.56
CA ARG A 799 5.87 25.83 -10.37
C ARG A 799 6.36 24.79 -11.39
N ALA A 800 6.70 25.22 -12.59
CA ALA A 800 7.41 24.44 -13.60
C ALA A 800 8.72 25.11 -14.06
N ILE A 801 9.80 24.34 -14.18
CA ILE A 801 11.14 24.82 -14.58
C ILE A 801 11.83 23.94 -15.63
N LYS A 802 12.95 24.42 -16.19
CA LYS A 802 13.88 23.66 -17.06
C LYS A 802 13.21 22.98 -18.27
N ALA A 803 12.58 23.75 -19.15
CA ALA A 803 11.90 23.22 -20.34
C ALA A 803 10.89 22.10 -20.02
N THR A 804 10.17 22.22 -18.89
CA THR A 804 8.99 21.39 -18.64
C THR A 804 7.98 21.64 -19.75
N SER A 805 7.38 20.58 -20.27
CA SER A 805 6.34 20.64 -21.31
C SER A 805 5.02 20.15 -20.73
N VAL A 806 3.96 20.94 -20.92
CA VAL A 806 2.60 20.64 -20.47
C VAL A 806 1.64 20.81 -21.63
N THR A 807 0.98 19.72 -22.02
CA THR A 807 0.06 19.68 -23.17
C THR A 807 -1.26 19.06 -22.72
N GLY A 808 -2.38 19.46 -23.35
CA GLY A 808 -3.65 18.75 -23.21
C GLY A 808 -4.27 18.75 -21.81
N SER A 809 -3.72 19.51 -20.87
CA SER A 809 -4.03 19.36 -19.44
C SER A 809 -5.02 20.42 -18.97
N SER A 810 -5.85 20.09 -17.97
CA SER A 810 -7.00 20.91 -17.56
C SER A 810 -7.15 21.08 -16.05
N PHE A 811 -7.69 22.23 -15.65
CA PHE A 811 -8.06 22.53 -14.26
C PHE A 811 -9.44 23.18 -14.14
N GLN A 812 -10.17 22.86 -13.08
CA GLN A 812 -11.40 23.56 -12.69
C GLN A 812 -11.46 23.84 -11.18
N LEU A 813 -11.94 25.05 -10.85
CA LEU A 813 -12.41 25.44 -9.53
C LEU A 813 -13.92 25.71 -9.58
N GLY A 814 -14.71 24.93 -8.84
CA GLY A 814 -16.15 25.07 -8.74
C GLY A 814 -16.61 26.17 -7.77
N GLY A 815 -15.95 26.31 -6.62
CA GLY A 815 -16.19 27.35 -5.62
C GLY A 815 -15.26 28.57 -5.76
N VAL A 816 -14.82 29.11 -4.63
CA VAL A 816 -13.93 30.29 -4.54
C VAL A 816 -12.54 29.94 -3.99
N GLN A 817 -11.61 30.87 -4.11
CA GLN A 817 -10.22 30.78 -3.67
C GLN A 817 -9.92 31.81 -2.56
N GLU A 818 -9.79 31.34 -1.33
CA GLU A 818 -9.32 32.17 -0.22
C GLU A 818 -7.81 31.96 -0.01
N THR A 819 -7.02 33.03 -0.16
CA THR A 819 -5.57 33.01 0.12
C THR A 819 -5.18 34.10 1.10
N SER A 820 -4.51 33.74 2.20
CA SER A 820 -4.03 34.70 3.21
C SER A 820 -2.55 34.48 3.53
N GLY A 821 -1.69 35.44 3.18
CA GLY A 821 -0.24 35.34 3.39
C GLY A 821 0.56 36.49 2.78
N ASN A 822 1.83 36.60 3.17
CA ASN A 822 2.70 37.71 2.76
C ASN A 822 3.43 37.42 1.44
N GLY A 823 2.88 37.93 0.33
CA GLY A 823 3.47 37.75 -0.99
C GLY A 823 3.26 36.33 -1.54
N LEU A 824 2.04 35.82 -1.40
CA LEU A 824 1.60 34.60 -2.09
C LEU A 824 1.47 34.87 -3.60
N ILE A 825 1.83 33.86 -4.39
CA ILE A 825 1.70 33.82 -5.85
C ILE A 825 0.62 32.79 -6.17
N TYR A 826 -0.45 33.16 -6.89
CA TYR A 826 -1.53 32.22 -7.27
C TYR A 826 -1.94 32.39 -8.74
N GLY A 827 -1.84 31.32 -9.53
CA GLY A 827 -2.45 31.26 -10.86
C GLY A 827 -3.45 30.11 -11.01
N ALA A 828 -4.51 30.33 -11.78
CA ALA A 828 -5.55 29.35 -12.07
C ALA A 828 -4.96 28.05 -12.64
N PHE A 829 -4.02 28.15 -13.58
CA PHE A 829 -3.28 27.01 -14.09
C PHE A 829 -1.91 26.88 -13.39
N ALA A 830 -1.09 27.93 -13.41
CA ALA A 830 0.27 27.89 -12.87
C ALA A 830 0.64 29.10 -12.00
N GLY A 831 1.22 28.86 -10.83
CA GLY A 831 1.82 29.93 -10.01
C GLY A 831 3.03 30.57 -10.67
N GLN A 832 4.03 29.77 -11.04
CA GLN A 832 5.23 30.22 -11.76
C GLN A 832 5.64 29.28 -12.91
N LEU A 833 5.84 29.83 -14.11
CA LEU A 833 6.55 29.15 -15.21
C LEU A 833 7.95 29.73 -15.39
N ASP A 834 8.94 28.88 -15.66
CA ASP A 834 10.35 29.27 -15.79
C ASP A 834 11.03 28.52 -16.95
N GLY A 835 11.29 29.21 -18.07
CA GLY A 835 11.74 28.63 -19.34
C GLY A 835 10.99 27.36 -19.74
N SER A 836 9.67 27.34 -19.63
CA SER A 836 8.82 26.14 -19.76
C SER A 836 7.55 26.41 -20.60
N THR A 837 6.99 25.37 -21.23
CA THR A 837 5.89 25.51 -22.22
C THR A 837 4.60 24.87 -21.72
N VAL A 838 3.50 25.61 -21.85
CA VAL A 838 2.12 25.11 -21.71
C VAL A 838 1.39 25.30 -23.03
N SER A 839 0.78 24.26 -23.57
CA SER A 839 0.04 24.31 -24.84
C SER A 839 -1.25 23.50 -24.83
N ASN A 840 -2.24 23.89 -25.65
CA ASN A 840 -3.52 23.19 -25.80
C ASN A 840 -4.14 22.76 -24.45
N SER A 841 -4.15 23.66 -23.47
CA SER A 841 -4.44 23.39 -22.05
C SER A 841 -5.39 24.45 -21.48
N SER A 842 -6.18 24.13 -20.44
CA SER A 842 -7.20 25.06 -19.91
C SER A 842 -7.28 25.18 -18.38
N ALA A 843 -7.85 26.31 -17.94
CA ALA A 843 -8.30 26.52 -16.57
C ALA A 843 -9.69 27.18 -16.57
N LEU A 844 -10.59 26.72 -15.70
CA LEU A 844 -11.95 27.24 -15.54
C LEU A 844 -12.19 27.64 -14.07
N ASN A 845 -12.41 28.93 -13.81
CA ASN A 845 -12.84 29.44 -12.51
C ASN A 845 -14.30 29.91 -12.60
N LEU A 846 -15.21 29.25 -11.87
CA LEU A 846 -16.66 29.46 -12.04
C LEU A 846 -17.25 30.55 -11.16
N ASN A 847 -16.61 30.87 -10.03
CA ASN A 847 -17.12 31.82 -9.03
C ASN A 847 -16.06 32.81 -8.53
N ASP A 848 -14.87 32.81 -9.16
CA ASP A 848 -13.73 33.62 -8.73
C ASP A 848 -12.83 34.02 -9.92
N PHE A 849 -11.85 34.90 -9.68
CA PHE A 849 -10.83 35.31 -10.64
C PHE A 849 -9.43 34.89 -10.19
N ALA A 850 -8.72 34.22 -11.10
CA ALA A 850 -7.26 34.14 -11.07
C ALA A 850 -6.68 34.24 -12.49
N PRO A 851 -5.45 34.77 -12.65
CA PRO A 851 -4.77 34.73 -13.95
C PRO A 851 -4.37 33.29 -14.30
N PHE A 852 -4.33 32.93 -15.58
CA PHE A 852 -3.90 31.59 -16.03
C PHE A 852 -2.50 31.25 -15.51
N VAL A 853 -1.55 32.18 -15.68
CA VAL A 853 -0.24 32.18 -15.00
C VAL A 853 -0.04 33.47 -14.20
N TYR A 854 0.32 33.36 -12.92
CA TYR A 854 0.65 34.54 -12.11
C TYR A 854 2.04 35.10 -12.48
N GLN A 855 3.08 34.28 -12.50
CA GLN A 855 4.42 34.71 -12.90
C GLN A 855 4.99 33.84 -14.03
N SER A 856 5.51 34.47 -15.08
CA SER A 856 6.27 33.78 -16.13
C SER A 856 7.66 34.39 -16.29
N THR A 857 8.69 33.55 -16.30
CA THR A 857 10.10 33.93 -16.49
C THR A 857 10.74 33.09 -17.59
N GLY A 858 11.73 33.66 -18.28
CA GLY A 858 12.48 32.99 -19.35
C GLY A 858 13.63 33.85 -19.88
N SER A 859 14.01 33.64 -21.13
CA SER A 859 14.92 34.52 -21.89
C SER A 859 14.49 34.60 -23.36
N THR A 860 15.07 35.51 -24.14
CA THR A 860 14.86 35.56 -25.60
C THR A 860 15.33 34.30 -26.35
N THR A 861 16.19 33.49 -25.74
CA THR A 861 16.65 32.19 -26.28
C THR A 861 15.89 30.99 -25.72
N THR A 862 15.11 31.19 -24.65
CA THR A 862 14.43 30.13 -23.89
C THR A 862 13.21 30.72 -23.16
N PRO A 863 12.20 31.23 -23.89
CA PRO A 863 11.04 31.87 -23.29
C PRO A 863 10.12 30.82 -22.66
N SER A 864 9.50 31.17 -21.52
CA SER A 864 8.27 30.47 -21.13
C SER A 864 7.17 30.78 -22.15
N THR A 865 6.45 29.75 -22.58
CA THR A 865 5.55 29.83 -23.73
C THR A 865 4.15 29.34 -23.38
N LEU A 866 3.14 30.14 -23.70
CA LEU A 866 1.72 29.77 -23.71
C LEU A 866 1.26 29.69 -25.17
N ASP A 867 0.91 28.47 -25.64
CA ASP A 867 0.56 28.21 -27.05
C ASP A 867 -0.81 27.53 -27.17
N GLY A 868 -1.84 28.32 -27.48
CA GLY A 868 -3.21 27.82 -27.52
C GLY A 868 -3.73 27.41 -26.15
N VAL A 869 -3.55 28.24 -25.12
CA VAL A 869 -4.19 28.04 -23.81
C VAL A 869 -5.55 28.73 -23.75
N ALA A 870 -6.45 28.19 -22.93
CA ALA A 870 -7.79 28.76 -22.72
C ALA A 870 -8.05 29.01 -21.23
N LEU A 871 -8.46 30.22 -20.87
CA LEU A 871 -8.89 30.58 -19.51
C LEU A 871 -10.35 31.00 -19.53
N TYR A 872 -11.17 30.40 -18.66
CA TYR A 872 -12.49 30.94 -18.32
C TYR A 872 -12.47 31.53 -16.91
N ASN A 873 -12.97 32.77 -16.78
CA ASN A 873 -13.26 33.42 -15.51
C ASN A 873 -14.69 33.98 -15.57
N ASN A 874 -15.56 33.55 -14.65
CA ASN A 874 -16.92 34.10 -14.51
C ASN A 874 -16.95 35.40 -13.69
N ALA A 875 -16.06 35.52 -12.70
CA ALA A 875 -16.05 36.66 -11.79
C ALA A 875 -15.49 37.93 -12.45
N ALA A 876 -15.89 39.09 -11.92
CA ALA A 876 -15.50 40.38 -12.45
C ALA A 876 -13.98 40.59 -12.41
N LEU A 877 -13.38 40.70 -13.59
CA LEU A 877 -11.95 40.90 -13.74
C LEU A 877 -11.56 42.29 -13.20
N PRO A 878 -10.58 42.41 -12.29
CA PRO A 878 -10.06 43.70 -11.86
C PRO A 878 -9.52 44.48 -13.06
N ASN A 879 -10.07 45.67 -13.32
CA ASN A 879 -9.93 46.48 -14.55
C ASN A 879 -8.49 46.86 -14.98
N SER A 880 -7.46 46.41 -14.26
CA SER A 880 -6.04 46.69 -14.48
C SER A 880 -5.11 45.47 -14.42
N LEU A 881 -5.63 44.27 -14.12
CA LEU A 881 -4.83 43.05 -13.95
C LEU A 881 -5.00 42.12 -15.16
N PRO A 882 -3.93 41.72 -15.86
CA PRO A 882 -4.06 40.85 -17.02
C PRO A 882 -4.35 39.39 -16.68
N ALA A 883 -5.21 38.76 -17.50
CA ALA A 883 -5.80 37.46 -17.19
C ALA A 883 -4.97 36.25 -17.65
N LEU A 884 -4.16 36.32 -18.71
CA LEU A 884 -3.34 35.18 -19.14
C LEU A 884 -1.97 35.16 -18.46
N GLN A 885 -1.33 36.31 -18.30
CA GLN A 885 -0.04 36.46 -17.61
C GLN A 885 0.00 37.76 -16.78
N LEU A 886 0.01 37.64 -15.45
CA LEU A 886 0.00 38.80 -14.55
C LEU A 886 1.38 39.46 -14.38
N PHE A 887 2.45 38.68 -14.19
CA PHE A 887 3.81 39.18 -13.98
C PHE A 887 4.86 38.47 -14.84
N GLY A 888 5.97 39.16 -15.10
CA GLY A 888 7.20 38.58 -15.62
C GLY A 888 8.38 39.55 -15.41
N SER A 889 9.58 39.00 -15.21
CA SER A 889 10.82 39.80 -15.10
C SER A 889 11.69 39.71 -16.36
N THR A 890 11.32 38.84 -17.29
CA THR A 890 11.95 38.60 -18.60
C THR A 890 10.89 38.12 -19.58
N MET A 891 11.12 38.32 -20.87
CA MET A 891 10.11 38.13 -21.90
C MET A 891 9.64 36.67 -22.04
N SER A 892 8.31 36.51 -22.10
CA SER A 892 7.61 35.24 -22.37
C SER A 892 6.96 35.28 -23.76
N VAL A 893 6.41 34.16 -24.24
CA VAL A 893 5.60 34.12 -25.48
C VAL A 893 4.18 33.73 -25.12
N VAL A 894 3.20 34.51 -25.57
CA VAL A 894 1.76 34.18 -25.43
C VAL A 894 1.14 34.25 -26.82
N LYS A 895 0.68 33.13 -27.38
CA LYS A 895 0.16 33.07 -28.75
C LYS A 895 -0.97 32.06 -28.90
N ASN A 896 -1.78 32.22 -29.96
CA ASN A 896 -2.94 31.36 -30.28
C ASN A 896 -3.98 31.22 -29.14
N SER A 897 -3.89 32.04 -28.08
CA SER A 897 -4.53 31.78 -26.78
C SER A 897 -5.79 32.61 -26.56
N THR A 898 -6.74 32.09 -25.78
CA THR A 898 -8.08 32.69 -25.62
C THR A 898 -8.46 32.94 -24.16
N LEU A 899 -9.00 34.12 -23.91
CA LEU A 899 -9.70 34.48 -22.68
C LEU A 899 -11.22 34.40 -22.92
N LEU A 900 -11.94 33.61 -22.13
CA LEU A 900 -13.40 33.49 -22.15
C LEU A 900 -13.98 34.18 -20.91
N VAL A 901 -14.89 35.14 -21.10
CA VAL A 901 -15.41 36.04 -20.05
C VAL A 901 -16.85 36.51 -20.34
N PRO A 902 -17.63 36.93 -19.32
CA PRO A 902 -18.85 37.70 -19.52
C PRO A 902 -18.64 38.93 -20.42
N ALA A 903 -19.68 39.32 -21.17
CA ALA A 903 -19.59 40.35 -22.22
C ALA A 903 -19.15 41.73 -21.71
N GLU A 904 -19.51 42.09 -20.49
CA GLU A 904 -19.07 43.31 -19.78
C GLU A 904 -17.56 43.34 -19.45
N HIS A 905 -16.88 42.20 -19.58
CA HIS A 905 -15.44 42.06 -19.34
C HIS A 905 -14.64 41.78 -20.63
N ALA A 906 -15.26 41.93 -21.80
CA ALA A 906 -14.63 41.71 -23.10
C ALA A 906 -13.46 42.69 -23.43
N ASP A 907 -13.32 43.79 -22.69
CA ASP A 907 -12.22 44.77 -22.81
C ASP A 907 -11.07 44.55 -21.80
N SER A 908 -11.08 43.44 -21.07
CA SER A 908 -10.08 43.14 -20.04
C SER A 908 -8.71 42.78 -20.63
N PRO A 909 -7.60 43.06 -19.92
CA PRO A 909 -6.26 42.80 -20.43
C PRO A 909 -5.89 41.30 -20.44
N LEU A 910 -5.11 40.86 -21.43
CA LEU A 910 -4.59 39.49 -21.50
C LEU A 910 -3.21 39.37 -20.86
N TYR A 911 -2.28 40.25 -21.23
CA TYR A 911 -0.92 40.32 -20.69
C TYR A 911 -0.34 41.73 -20.82
N PHE A 912 0.66 42.05 -19.99
CA PHE A 912 1.44 43.29 -20.13
C PHE A 912 2.37 43.22 -21.35
N ALA A 913 2.45 44.30 -22.13
CA ALA A 913 3.22 44.35 -23.37
C ALA A 913 4.74 44.28 -23.12
N ASP A 914 5.21 44.81 -21.99
CA ASP A 914 6.63 44.79 -21.59
C ASP A 914 7.10 43.45 -21.00
N HIS A 915 6.19 42.49 -20.79
CA HIS A 915 6.50 41.16 -20.24
C HIS A 915 6.61 40.05 -21.32
N VAL A 916 6.43 40.37 -22.61
CA VAL A 916 6.37 39.38 -23.72
C VAL A 916 7.27 39.71 -24.90
N ILE A 917 7.59 38.70 -25.73
CA ILE A 917 8.24 38.84 -27.03
C ILE A 917 7.16 39.19 -28.06
N GLY A 918 7.04 40.47 -28.43
CA GLY A 918 5.90 41.00 -29.19
C GLY A 918 5.69 40.38 -30.58
N ASP A 919 6.74 40.19 -31.36
CA ASP A 919 6.69 39.59 -32.71
C ASP A 919 6.33 38.09 -32.70
N GLN A 920 6.47 37.43 -31.55
CA GLN A 920 6.13 36.02 -31.35
C GLN A 920 4.78 35.83 -30.63
N SER A 921 4.25 36.89 -29.99
CA SER A 921 3.08 36.83 -29.12
C SER A 921 1.79 37.26 -29.83
N VAL A 922 1.39 36.46 -30.82
CA VAL A 922 0.38 36.78 -31.83
C VAL A 922 -0.84 35.85 -31.79
N ASN A 923 -1.92 36.20 -32.49
CA ASN A 923 -3.16 35.42 -32.59
C ASN A 923 -3.82 35.16 -31.21
N ASN A 924 -3.92 36.17 -30.36
CA ASN A 924 -4.61 36.04 -29.07
C ASN A 924 -6.01 36.66 -29.13
N TYR A 925 -6.93 36.14 -28.34
CA TYR A 925 -8.37 36.42 -28.49
C TYR A 925 -9.08 36.63 -27.15
N VAL A 926 -10.14 37.44 -27.17
CA VAL A 926 -11.17 37.46 -26.13
C VAL A 926 -12.47 36.95 -26.72
N VAL A 927 -13.12 36.00 -26.05
CA VAL A 927 -14.46 35.52 -26.37
C VAL A 927 -15.43 36.06 -25.32
N ALA A 928 -16.31 36.96 -25.76
CA ALA A 928 -17.42 37.46 -24.98
C ALA A 928 -18.54 36.42 -24.91
N VAL A 929 -18.92 36.04 -23.69
CA VAL A 929 -20.06 35.21 -23.34
C VAL A 929 -21.28 36.12 -23.16
N ASN A 930 -22.34 35.91 -23.94
CA ASN A 930 -23.58 36.69 -23.85
C ASN A 930 -24.72 35.86 -23.25
N ASP A 931 -25.37 36.35 -22.19
CA ASP A 931 -26.54 35.72 -21.54
C ASP A 931 -27.89 36.01 -22.24
N LYS A 932 -27.90 36.29 -23.55
CA LYS A 932 -29.10 36.76 -24.27
C LYS A 932 -29.57 35.77 -25.33
N ASP A 933 -30.89 35.63 -25.45
CA ASP A 933 -31.61 34.91 -26.51
C ASP A 933 -31.41 35.57 -27.89
N GLY A 934 -30.20 35.44 -28.45
CA GLY A 934 -29.84 35.91 -29.79
C GLY A 934 -29.40 34.76 -30.70
N GLU A 935 -29.23 35.05 -32.00
CA GLU A 935 -28.75 34.05 -32.97
C GLU A 935 -27.30 33.59 -32.73
N LEU A 936 -26.54 34.31 -31.89
CA LEU A 936 -25.12 34.08 -31.57
C LEU A 936 -24.86 34.47 -30.10
N ASN A 937 -24.27 33.59 -29.29
CA ASN A 937 -24.05 33.82 -27.86
C ASN A 937 -22.57 33.70 -27.41
N ARG A 938 -21.63 33.48 -28.35
CA ARG A 938 -20.19 33.66 -28.16
C ARG A 938 -19.64 34.52 -29.30
N ILE A 939 -18.94 35.61 -28.97
CA ILE A 939 -18.35 36.52 -29.96
C ILE A 939 -16.85 36.70 -29.68
N ALA A 940 -16.00 36.36 -30.66
CA ALA A 940 -14.56 36.49 -30.55
C ALA A 940 -14.04 37.80 -31.14
N TYR A 941 -13.06 38.39 -30.46
CA TYR A 941 -12.32 39.57 -30.89
C TYR A 941 -10.82 39.30 -30.81
N SER A 942 -10.04 39.91 -31.70
CA SER A 942 -8.57 39.86 -31.62
C SER A 942 -8.07 40.79 -30.51
N ALA A 943 -7.14 40.29 -29.71
CA ALA A 943 -6.40 41.07 -28.72
C ALA A 943 -5.00 41.36 -29.26
N ALA A 944 -4.86 42.50 -29.93
CA ALA A 944 -3.62 42.94 -30.58
C ALA A 944 -3.35 44.45 -30.40
N THR A 945 -4.11 45.12 -29.53
CA THR A 945 -4.03 46.57 -29.33
C THR A 945 -3.40 46.89 -27.99
N GLU A 946 -2.34 47.71 -28.01
CA GLU A 946 -1.76 48.29 -26.80
C GLU A 946 -2.72 49.33 -26.20
N LYS A 947 -3.00 49.17 -24.90
CA LYS A 947 -3.87 50.03 -24.11
C LYS A 947 -3.17 50.38 -22.80
N THR A 948 -3.19 51.64 -22.42
CA THR A 948 -2.66 52.07 -21.12
C THR A 948 -3.67 51.77 -20.02
N VAL A 949 -3.25 51.08 -18.97
CA VAL A 949 -4.07 50.80 -17.77
C VAL A 949 -3.34 51.23 -16.50
N GLN A 950 -4.14 51.60 -15.50
CA GLN A 950 -3.70 52.10 -14.20
C GLN A 950 -3.58 50.95 -13.20
N VAL A 951 -2.35 50.54 -12.86
CA VAL A 951 -2.06 49.37 -12.03
C VAL A 951 -1.76 49.77 -10.59
N GLY A 952 -2.54 49.21 -9.66
CA GLY A 952 -2.38 49.39 -8.21
C GLY A 952 -2.78 50.77 -7.67
N ASP A 953 -2.92 50.85 -6.35
CA ASP A 953 -3.49 52.00 -5.62
C ASP A 953 -2.72 53.32 -5.78
N GLN A 954 -1.49 53.27 -6.31
CA GLN A 954 -0.65 54.45 -6.56
C GLN A 954 -0.75 55.01 -7.99
N GLY A 955 -1.55 54.39 -8.87
CA GLY A 955 -1.75 54.86 -10.23
C GLY A 955 -0.48 54.74 -11.10
N THR A 956 0.07 53.53 -11.20
CA THR A 956 1.20 53.25 -12.10
C THR A 956 0.68 52.84 -13.48
N GLU A 957 0.94 53.64 -14.51
CA GLU A 957 0.56 53.31 -15.88
C GLU A 957 1.44 52.20 -16.47
N LYS A 958 0.80 51.20 -17.08
CA LYS A 958 1.45 50.14 -17.87
C LYS A 958 0.70 49.92 -19.19
N GLN A 959 1.42 49.52 -20.24
CA GLN A 959 0.80 49.05 -21.48
C GLN A 959 0.43 47.57 -21.38
N VAL A 960 -0.80 47.25 -21.79
CA VAL A 960 -1.32 45.89 -21.89
C VAL A 960 -1.84 45.61 -23.29
N ILE A 961 -1.83 44.34 -23.69
CA ILE A 961 -2.58 43.88 -24.85
C ILE A 961 -4.01 43.54 -24.43
N ALA A 962 -4.97 44.17 -25.11
CA ALA A 962 -6.40 44.00 -24.90
C ALA A 962 -7.17 44.06 -26.24
N ARG A 963 -8.49 43.90 -26.16
CA ARG A 963 -9.43 44.26 -27.24
C ARG A 963 -9.44 45.78 -27.46
N ALA A 964 -9.56 46.22 -28.72
CA ALA A 964 -9.90 47.61 -29.02
C ALA A 964 -11.41 47.86 -28.87
N ALA A 965 -11.81 49.05 -28.41
CA ALA A 965 -13.24 49.36 -28.22
C ALA A 965 -14.07 49.25 -29.51
N GLU A 966 -13.47 49.56 -30.66
CA GLU A 966 -14.06 49.49 -32.01
C GLU A 966 -13.65 48.19 -32.75
N ALA A 967 -13.34 47.10 -32.02
CA ALA A 967 -12.88 45.85 -32.65
C ALA A 967 -14.05 45.09 -33.30
N GLU A 968 -13.97 44.89 -34.62
CA GLU A 968 -14.86 43.98 -35.34
C GLU A 968 -14.68 42.52 -34.88
N PRO A 969 -15.75 41.71 -34.78
CA PRO A 969 -15.66 40.30 -34.46
C PRO A 969 -14.81 39.51 -35.48
N VAL A 970 -13.84 38.74 -34.99
CA VAL A 970 -13.04 37.83 -35.83
C VAL A 970 -13.70 36.47 -36.04
N GLY A 971 -14.82 36.25 -35.35
CA GLY A 971 -15.72 35.12 -35.49
C GLY A 971 -16.76 35.12 -34.37
N SER A 972 -17.79 34.29 -34.52
CA SER A 972 -18.87 34.13 -33.54
C SER A 972 -19.57 32.81 -33.78
N ILE A 973 -20.12 32.21 -32.73
CA ILE A 973 -20.83 30.93 -32.78
C ILE A 973 -22.03 30.96 -31.84
N ASN A 974 -23.05 30.14 -32.13
CA ASN A 974 -24.15 29.89 -31.21
C ASN A 974 -23.97 28.53 -30.52
N ILE A 975 -24.04 28.53 -29.19
CA ILE A 975 -24.00 27.35 -28.34
C ILE A 975 -25.33 27.32 -27.57
N ALA A 976 -26.33 26.61 -28.11
CA ALA A 976 -27.62 26.52 -27.44
C ALA A 976 -27.50 25.80 -26.08
N GLU A 977 -28.22 26.29 -25.06
CA GLU A 977 -28.20 25.70 -23.71
C GLU A 977 -28.60 24.22 -23.73
N ARG A 978 -27.96 23.41 -22.89
CA ARG A 978 -28.25 21.99 -22.70
C ARG A 978 -28.29 21.62 -21.23
N ALA A 979 -29.22 20.74 -20.85
CA ALA A 979 -29.41 20.32 -19.46
C ALA A 979 -28.12 19.74 -18.84
N PHE A 980 -27.30 19.01 -19.60
CA PHE A 980 -26.02 18.47 -19.13
C PHE A 980 -25.02 19.57 -18.71
N GLN A 981 -25.07 20.77 -19.30
CA GLN A 981 -24.16 21.86 -18.95
C GLN A 981 -24.38 22.24 -17.48
N SER A 982 -25.64 22.48 -17.08
CA SER A 982 -26.01 22.71 -15.68
C SER A 982 -25.67 21.53 -14.75
N LYS A 983 -25.79 20.29 -15.24
CA LYS A 983 -25.55 19.04 -14.50
C LYS A 983 -24.09 18.93 -14.04
N TYR A 984 -23.14 19.40 -14.85
CA TYR A 984 -21.70 19.33 -14.58
C TYR A 984 -21.18 20.38 -13.59
N TRP A 985 -22.05 21.29 -13.13
CA TRP A 985 -21.75 22.30 -12.11
C TRP A 985 -22.41 21.99 -10.75
N THR A 986 -22.65 20.70 -10.43
CA THR A 986 -23.32 20.26 -9.19
C THR A 986 -22.61 19.09 -8.49
N ASN A 987 -22.80 18.96 -7.17
CA ASN A 987 -22.05 18.04 -6.29
C ASN A 987 -22.08 16.54 -6.69
N ASP A 988 -23.06 16.09 -7.48
CA ASP A 988 -23.30 14.67 -7.79
C ASP A 988 -22.41 14.13 -8.93
N VAL A 989 -21.11 14.41 -8.85
CA VAL A 989 -20.10 13.90 -9.79
C VAL A 989 -19.73 12.45 -9.46
N SER A 990 -20.65 11.53 -9.73
CA SER A 990 -20.34 10.09 -9.79
C SER A 990 -19.48 9.76 -11.02
N ALA A 991 -19.04 8.50 -11.15
CA ALA A 991 -18.56 8.02 -12.45
C ALA A 991 -19.74 8.11 -13.44
N TYR A 992 -19.64 8.99 -14.43
CA TYR A 992 -20.73 9.31 -15.34
C TYR A 992 -20.52 8.66 -16.71
N VAL A 993 -21.49 7.85 -17.13
CA VAL A 993 -21.57 7.30 -18.48
C VAL A 993 -22.33 8.30 -19.34
N THR A 994 -21.73 8.74 -20.45
CA THR A 994 -22.31 9.75 -21.33
C THR A 994 -23.54 9.21 -22.06
N GLY A 995 -24.66 9.92 -21.90
CA GLY A 995 -25.99 9.55 -22.41
C GLY A 995 -26.25 10.09 -23.82
N ALA A 996 -27.53 10.38 -24.08
CA ALA A 996 -28.00 10.87 -25.37
C ALA A 996 -27.67 12.36 -25.58
N ASP A 997 -27.89 13.19 -24.57
CA ASP A 997 -27.65 14.65 -24.67
C ASP A 997 -26.16 14.97 -24.85
N GLU A 998 -25.28 14.13 -24.30
CA GLU A 998 -23.82 14.17 -24.48
C GLU A 998 -23.32 13.56 -25.81
N SER A 999 -24.22 13.07 -26.66
CA SER A 999 -23.91 12.36 -27.90
C SER A 999 -24.28 13.11 -29.19
N ASP A 1000 -24.77 14.34 -29.07
CA ASP A 1000 -25.15 15.20 -30.19
C ASP A 1000 -24.53 16.59 -30.05
N PHE A 1001 -23.41 16.81 -30.75
CA PHE A 1001 -22.76 18.13 -30.84
C PHE A 1001 -23.38 19.10 -31.87
N SER A 1002 -24.49 18.74 -32.54
CA SER A 1002 -25.11 19.57 -33.58
C SER A 1002 -25.68 20.91 -33.09
N TYR A 1003 -25.71 21.14 -31.77
CA TYR A 1003 -26.13 22.40 -31.16
C TYR A 1003 -25.13 23.56 -31.32
N MET A 1004 -23.88 23.28 -31.69
CA MET A 1004 -22.83 24.29 -31.89
C MET A 1004 -22.88 24.85 -33.32
N ASN A 1005 -23.90 25.66 -33.58
CA ASN A 1005 -24.26 26.05 -34.94
C ASN A 1005 -23.56 27.32 -35.43
N LYS A 1006 -23.09 27.23 -36.69
CA LYS A 1006 -22.69 28.32 -37.58
C LYS A 1006 -21.64 29.30 -37.01
N ASP A 1007 -20.36 28.92 -37.14
CA ASP A 1007 -19.26 29.90 -37.10
C ASP A 1007 -19.43 30.95 -38.21
N SER A 1008 -19.32 32.23 -37.85
CA SER A 1008 -19.35 33.34 -38.82
C SER A 1008 -18.04 33.55 -39.58
N SER A 1009 -16.92 32.95 -39.16
CA SER A 1009 -15.60 33.15 -39.78
C SER A 1009 -15.34 32.33 -41.05
N ASN A 1010 -16.23 31.38 -41.38
CA ASN A 1010 -16.12 30.43 -42.51
C ASN A 1010 -14.84 29.57 -42.49
N LYS A 1011 -14.22 29.37 -41.33
CA LYS A 1011 -13.00 28.56 -41.16
C LYS A 1011 -13.34 27.13 -40.72
N THR A 1012 -12.38 26.23 -40.88
CA THR A 1012 -12.45 24.89 -40.29
C THR A 1012 -12.51 25.00 -38.76
N ILE A 1013 -13.49 24.33 -38.15
CA ILE A 1013 -13.55 24.12 -36.71
C ILE A 1013 -12.76 22.85 -36.38
N GLU A 1014 -12.03 22.86 -35.27
CA GLU A 1014 -11.30 21.73 -34.71
C GLU A 1014 -11.70 21.50 -33.24
N ALA A 1015 -11.51 20.28 -32.75
CA ALA A 1015 -11.61 20.03 -31.32
C ALA A 1015 -10.43 20.63 -30.55
N PHE A 1016 -10.69 21.06 -29.33
CA PHE A 1016 -9.73 21.52 -28.34
C PHE A 1016 -9.71 20.54 -27.17
N LEU A 1017 -8.53 20.33 -26.56
CA LEU A 1017 -8.29 19.40 -25.44
C LEU A 1017 -8.58 17.90 -25.67
N VAL A 1018 -8.93 17.46 -26.89
CA VAL A 1018 -9.19 16.03 -27.19
C VAL A 1018 -8.70 15.61 -28.57
N ASP A 1019 -8.40 14.31 -28.68
CA ASP A 1019 -8.09 13.63 -29.94
C ASP A 1019 -9.32 13.48 -30.86
N LYS A 1020 -9.08 13.41 -32.18
CA LYS A 1020 -10.11 13.18 -33.22
C LYS A 1020 -10.75 11.78 -33.19
N GLY A 1021 -10.41 10.96 -32.21
CA GLY A 1021 -11.07 9.69 -31.88
C GLY A 1021 -12.02 9.78 -30.67
N VAL A 1022 -11.89 10.83 -29.84
CA VAL A 1022 -12.77 11.08 -28.68
C VAL A 1022 -13.97 11.96 -29.07
N VAL A 1023 -13.82 12.79 -30.11
CA VAL A 1023 -14.91 13.53 -30.77
C VAL A 1023 -14.80 13.29 -32.28
N SER A 1024 -15.94 13.14 -32.98
CA SER A 1024 -15.97 12.74 -34.39
C SER A 1024 -15.21 13.71 -35.31
N ALA A 1025 -14.64 13.17 -36.39
CA ALA A 1025 -13.84 13.95 -37.34
C ALA A 1025 -14.61 15.07 -38.08
N ASP A 1026 -15.96 15.07 -38.04
CA ASP A 1026 -16.82 16.11 -38.60
C ASP A 1026 -17.31 17.15 -37.56
N LEU A 1027 -17.09 16.88 -36.26
CA LEU A 1027 -17.53 17.64 -35.08
C LEU A 1027 -19.04 17.89 -34.92
N LYS A 1028 -19.87 17.54 -35.92
CA LYS A 1028 -21.32 17.81 -35.93
C LYS A 1028 -22.17 16.65 -35.38
N GLN A 1029 -21.63 15.43 -35.40
CA GLN A 1029 -22.28 14.22 -34.88
C GLN A 1029 -21.43 13.55 -33.78
N GLY A 1030 -20.56 14.31 -33.14
CA GLY A 1030 -19.65 13.78 -32.13
C GLY A 1030 -20.33 13.49 -30.81
N LYS A 1031 -19.79 12.52 -30.09
CA LYS A 1031 -20.17 12.15 -28.73
C LYS A 1031 -18.98 12.32 -27.79
N LEU A 1032 -19.20 12.82 -26.58
CA LEU A 1032 -18.20 12.68 -25.51
C LEU A 1032 -18.07 11.20 -25.13
N ALA A 1033 -16.88 10.62 -25.33
CA ALA A 1033 -16.63 9.22 -24.94
C ALA A 1033 -16.66 9.02 -23.41
N ASP A 1034 -16.23 10.02 -22.64
CA ASP A 1034 -16.19 9.98 -21.18
C ASP A 1034 -16.33 11.39 -20.56
N TYR A 1035 -16.54 11.43 -19.23
CA TYR A 1035 -16.72 12.64 -18.45
C TYR A 1035 -15.43 13.43 -18.15
N TYR A 1036 -14.25 12.80 -18.20
CA TYR A 1036 -13.00 13.46 -17.84
C TYR A 1036 -12.58 14.49 -18.88
N HIS A 1037 -12.97 14.28 -20.13
CA HIS A 1037 -12.84 15.23 -21.22
C HIS A 1037 -13.94 16.32 -21.25
N ARG A 1038 -14.69 16.55 -20.16
CA ARG A 1038 -15.65 17.67 -20.03
C ARG A 1038 -15.07 19.07 -20.24
N HIS A 1039 -13.75 19.21 -20.27
CA HIS A 1039 -13.04 20.47 -20.58
C HIS A 1039 -12.74 20.64 -22.08
N ALA A 1040 -13.11 19.66 -22.90
CA ALA A 1040 -13.00 19.73 -24.35
C ALA A 1040 -13.79 20.93 -24.90
N GLY A 1041 -13.34 21.42 -26.05
CA GLY A 1041 -13.89 22.63 -26.64
C GLY A 1041 -13.90 22.61 -28.15
N LEU A 1042 -14.45 23.69 -28.72
CA LEU A 1042 -14.24 24.02 -30.12
C LEU A 1042 -13.21 25.14 -30.24
N ARG A 1043 -12.23 24.94 -31.13
CA ARG A 1043 -11.36 26.00 -31.62
C ARG A 1043 -11.58 26.22 -33.12
N VAL A 1044 -11.45 27.44 -33.58
CA VAL A 1044 -11.25 27.68 -35.03
C VAL A 1044 -9.80 27.35 -35.38
N ALA A 1045 -9.57 26.75 -36.55
CA ALA A 1045 -8.22 26.45 -37.03
C ALA A 1045 -7.37 27.73 -37.15
N GLY A 1046 -6.33 27.85 -36.33
CA GLY A 1046 -5.54 29.08 -36.19
C GLY A 1046 -6.36 30.27 -35.65
N GLY A 1047 -7.26 30.02 -34.70
CA GLY A 1047 -8.22 31.00 -34.18
C GLY A 1047 -8.68 30.72 -32.74
N PRO A 1048 -9.71 31.44 -32.26
CA PRO A 1048 -10.18 31.40 -30.87
C PRO A 1048 -10.80 30.07 -30.44
N VAL A 1049 -10.78 29.82 -29.13
CA VAL A 1049 -11.48 28.72 -28.44
C VAL A 1049 -12.82 29.24 -27.88
N TYR A 1050 -13.95 28.68 -28.30
CA TYR A 1050 -15.29 29.23 -28.02
C TYR A 1050 -16.08 28.54 -26.91
N ASP A 1051 -15.84 27.24 -26.71
CA ASP A 1051 -16.49 26.45 -25.68
C ASP A 1051 -15.43 25.71 -24.86
N LEU A 1052 -15.76 25.46 -23.60
CA LEU A 1052 -15.08 24.52 -22.70
C LEU A 1052 -16.14 23.61 -22.05
N LEU A 1053 -17.13 23.26 -22.87
CA LEU A 1053 -18.29 22.40 -22.66
C LEU A 1053 -19.37 22.88 -21.68
N GLY A 1054 -19.73 24.16 -21.79
CA GLY A 1054 -20.99 24.69 -21.24
C GLY A 1054 -20.88 25.58 -20.01
N ILE A 1055 -20.07 26.64 -20.11
CA ILE A 1055 -20.05 27.80 -19.20
C ILE A 1055 -21.46 28.08 -18.64
N PRO A 1056 -21.63 28.16 -17.30
CA PRO A 1056 -22.96 28.29 -16.69
C PRO A 1056 -23.61 29.61 -17.09
N VAL A 1057 -24.87 29.56 -17.55
CA VAL A 1057 -25.70 30.76 -17.72
C VAL A 1057 -25.92 31.38 -16.34
N VAL A 1058 -25.75 32.70 -16.23
CA VAL A 1058 -25.63 33.40 -14.93
C VAL A 1058 -26.88 33.24 -14.04
N ASP A 1059 -28.07 33.08 -14.64
CA ASP A 1059 -29.34 32.93 -13.94
C ASP A 1059 -29.64 31.48 -13.45
N LYS A 1060 -28.93 31.04 -12.38
CA LYS A 1060 -29.47 30.13 -11.31
C LYS A 1060 -28.51 29.75 -10.16
N LEU A 1061 -27.40 30.46 -9.93
CA LEU A 1061 -26.60 30.23 -8.72
C LEU A 1061 -27.44 30.54 -7.45
N LEU A 1062 -27.67 29.49 -6.68
CA LEU A 1062 -28.60 29.39 -5.56
C LEU A 1062 -28.55 30.58 -4.60
N LYS A 1063 -29.56 31.46 -4.67
CA LYS A 1063 -30.10 32.01 -3.41
C LYS A 1063 -30.64 30.81 -2.61
N PRO A 1064 -30.32 30.68 -1.31
CA PRO A 1064 -30.97 29.69 -0.47
C PRO A 1064 -32.46 30.02 -0.44
N THR A 1065 -33.25 29.26 -1.17
CA THR A 1065 -34.70 29.37 -1.16
C THR A 1065 -35.15 28.86 0.22
N PRO A 1066 -35.81 29.69 1.05
CA PRO A 1066 -36.37 29.19 2.31
C PRO A 1066 -37.31 28.02 1.98
N GLU A 1067 -37.30 26.96 2.78
CA GLU A 1067 -38.15 25.79 2.52
C GLU A 1067 -39.59 26.24 2.22
N PRO A 1068 -40.18 25.83 1.09
CA PRO A 1068 -41.57 26.11 0.83
C PRO A 1068 -42.39 25.33 1.86
N SER A 1069 -42.82 26.04 2.91
CA SER A 1069 -43.75 25.51 3.91
C SER A 1069 -44.92 24.84 3.18
N PRO A 1070 -45.28 23.59 3.51
CA PRO A 1070 -46.00 22.71 2.60
C PRO A 1070 -47.33 23.30 2.17
N SER A 1071 -47.39 23.75 0.92
CA SER A 1071 -48.60 24.25 0.28
C SER A 1071 -49.40 23.08 -0.27
N ASP A 1072 -50.67 22.97 0.12
CA ASP A 1072 -51.53 21.84 -0.20
C ASP A 1072 -51.65 21.55 -1.71
N THR A 1073 -51.58 20.27 -2.06
CA THR A 1073 -51.73 19.79 -3.45
C THR A 1073 -53.15 20.02 -3.98
N PRO A 1074 -53.34 20.69 -5.12
CA PRO A 1074 -54.66 20.87 -5.72
C PRO A 1074 -55.11 19.62 -6.48
N THR A 1075 -56.17 18.97 -6.02
CA THR A 1075 -56.87 17.90 -6.77
C THR A 1075 -58.36 18.21 -6.85
N SER A 1076 -58.89 18.43 -8.05
CA SER A 1076 -60.30 18.79 -8.23
C SER A 1076 -61.21 17.57 -8.31
N SER A 1077 -62.26 17.52 -7.48
CA SER A 1077 -63.50 16.82 -7.81
C SER A 1077 -64.70 17.50 -7.15
N LYS A 1078 -65.91 17.24 -7.67
CA LYS A 1078 -67.14 17.96 -7.31
C LYS A 1078 -67.96 17.18 -6.27
N THR A 1079 -68.61 17.87 -5.32
CA THR A 1079 -70.02 17.72 -4.84
C THR A 1079 -70.21 18.47 -3.50
N PRO A 1080 -71.34 19.17 -3.22
CA PRO A 1080 -71.42 20.14 -2.10
C PRO A 1080 -72.24 19.73 -0.86
N LYS A 1081 -71.70 20.06 0.34
CA LYS A 1081 -72.36 20.18 1.68
C LYS A 1081 -73.02 18.89 2.28
N PRO A 1082 -73.35 18.83 3.60
CA PRO A 1082 -73.49 19.90 4.59
C PRO A 1082 -72.69 19.79 5.90
N GLU A 1083 -72.80 20.82 6.74
CA GLU A 1083 -72.44 20.89 8.17
C GLU A 1083 -73.66 20.49 9.06
N PRO A 1084 -73.65 20.51 10.42
CA PRO A 1084 -72.53 20.71 11.37
C PRO A 1084 -72.41 19.63 12.48
N GLY A 1085 -71.34 19.66 13.29
CA GLY A 1085 -71.19 18.79 14.47
C GLY A 1085 -70.23 19.29 15.56
N LYS A 1086 -70.77 19.80 16.67
CA LYS A 1086 -70.08 20.08 17.95
C LYS A 1086 -70.92 19.45 19.09
N PRO A 1087 -70.38 19.27 20.31
CA PRO A 1087 -69.00 18.96 20.73
C PRO A 1087 -68.97 17.81 21.77
N LYS A 1088 -67.79 17.45 22.33
CA LYS A 1088 -67.67 17.11 23.77
C LYS A 1088 -66.23 17.13 24.31
N ARG A 1089 -66.13 17.17 25.64
CA ARG A 1089 -64.92 17.26 26.48
C ARG A 1089 -64.67 15.92 27.22
N SER A 1090 -63.53 15.86 27.92
CA SER A 1090 -63.11 14.89 28.94
C SER A 1090 -62.52 13.55 28.44
N GLY A 1091 -61.45 13.03 29.05
CA GLY A 1091 -60.63 13.69 30.09
C GLY A 1091 -59.43 12.90 30.63
N LEU A 1092 -58.46 13.64 31.18
CA LEU A 1092 -57.54 13.22 32.25
C LEU A 1092 -58.34 12.89 33.54
N PRO A 1093 -57.82 12.15 34.55
CA PRO A 1093 -56.39 12.15 34.96
C PRO A 1093 -55.82 10.80 35.52
N LYS A 1094 -54.61 10.91 36.11
CA LYS A 1094 -53.98 10.02 37.13
C LYS A 1094 -53.32 8.70 36.68
N THR A 1095 -52.21 8.23 37.28
CA THR A 1095 -51.01 8.86 37.89
C THR A 1095 -50.00 7.75 38.26
N GLY A 1096 -48.70 8.05 38.21
CA GLY A 1096 -47.62 7.22 38.78
C GLY A 1096 -46.57 6.81 37.73
N GLY A 1097 -45.28 6.87 38.02
CA GLY A 1097 -44.61 7.42 39.21
C GLY A 1097 -43.09 7.23 39.11
N ASP A 1098 -42.33 8.12 39.78
CA ASP A 1098 -40.90 8.01 40.11
C ASP A 1098 -39.88 7.87 38.96
N LEU A 1099 -38.65 8.39 39.05
CA LEU A 1099 -38.16 9.59 39.76
C LEU A 1099 -36.89 10.09 39.03
N VAL A 1100 -36.69 11.41 38.96
CA VAL A 1100 -35.48 12.05 38.40
C VAL A 1100 -34.56 12.50 39.55
N TYR A 1101 -33.29 12.79 39.23
CA TYR A 1101 -32.26 13.54 39.98
C TYR A 1101 -31.23 12.76 40.80
N GLY A 1102 -29.98 13.24 40.70
CA GLY A 1102 -29.14 13.44 41.90
C GLY A 1102 -27.62 13.50 41.65
N LEU A 1103 -26.99 14.62 42.07
CA LEU A 1103 -25.54 14.93 42.17
C LEU A 1103 -24.91 15.59 40.91
N GLY A 1104 -24.33 16.80 40.95
CA GLY A 1104 -24.16 17.78 42.03
C GLY A 1104 -22.79 17.70 42.75
N ALA A 1105 -22.10 18.80 43.10
CA ALA A 1105 -22.37 20.24 42.88
C ALA A 1105 -21.12 21.12 43.17
N VAL A 1106 -21.13 22.40 42.74
CA VAL A 1106 -20.49 23.61 43.38
C VAL A 1106 -18.97 23.53 43.73
N ALA A 1107 -18.07 24.36 43.18
CA ALA A 1107 -17.85 25.81 43.44
C ALA A 1107 -16.75 26.41 42.48
N LEU A 1108 -16.16 27.63 42.56
CA LEU A 1108 -16.25 28.84 43.42
C LEU A 1108 -15.68 30.11 42.69
N LEU A 1109 -15.97 31.32 43.23
CA LEU A 1109 -15.32 32.68 43.18
C LEU A 1109 -13.98 32.93 42.40
N LEU A 1110 -13.61 34.13 41.86
CA LEU A 1110 -14.16 35.52 41.93
C LEU A 1110 -13.62 36.49 40.83
N ALA A 1111 -14.38 37.57 40.55
CA ALA A 1111 -14.01 38.97 40.17
C ALA A 1111 -12.91 39.27 39.12
N THR A 1112 -13.18 39.88 37.95
CA THR A 1112 -13.64 41.27 37.61
C THR A 1112 -12.64 42.43 37.87
N GLY A 1113 -12.34 43.24 36.84
CA GLY A 1113 -11.67 44.55 36.96
C GLY A 1113 -11.22 45.13 35.61
N SER A 1114 -11.28 46.46 35.41
CA SER A 1114 -11.02 47.10 34.10
C SER A 1114 -10.13 48.35 34.19
N LEU A 1115 -9.44 48.64 33.07
CA LEU A 1115 -8.83 49.93 32.64
C LEU A 1115 -7.55 50.49 33.32
N ALA A 1116 -6.52 50.71 32.47
CA ALA A 1116 -5.69 51.93 32.28
C ALA A 1116 -4.87 52.52 33.46
N MET A 1117 -3.56 52.75 33.36
CA MET A 1117 -2.92 53.72 32.44
C MET A 1117 -1.37 53.56 32.31
N LEU A 1118 -0.75 54.48 31.52
CA LEU A 1118 0.67 54.78 31.28
C LEU A 1118 1.62 54.57 32.51
N ALA A 1119 2.93 54.30 32.39
CA ALA A 1119 3.89 54.92 31.45
C ALA A 1119 5.29 54.23 31.32
N ARG A 1120 5.96 54.52 30.19
CA ARG A 1120 7.42 54.77 30.00
C ARG A 1120 8.52 53.81 30.53
N ARG A 1121 9.32 53.35 29.55
CA ARG A 1121 10.81 53.37 29.45
C ARG A 1121 11.67 52.23 30.07
N ARG A 1122 12.28 51.51 29.12
CA ARG A 1122 13.75 51.28 28.91
C ARG A 1122 14.51 50.18 29.71
N ARG A 1123 15.10 49.29 28.89
CA ARG A 1123 16.49 48.77 28.96
C ARG A 1123 16.87 47.91 30.18
N GLY A 1124 16.76 46.59 30.01
CA GLY A 1124 17.93 45.71 30.07
C GLY A 1124 18.28 45.35 28.65
#